data_AF-A0A7L0YMC4-F1
#
_entry.id   AF-A0A7L0YMC4-F1
#
_cell.length_a   1.000
_cell.length_b   1.000
_cell.length_c   1.000
_cell.angle_alpha   90.00
_cell.angle_beta   90.00
_cell.angle_gamma   90.00
#
_symmetry.space_group_name_H-M   'P 1'
#
loop_
_entity.id
_entity.type
_entity.pdbx_description
1 polymer ?
#
loop_
_entity_poly.entity_id
_entity_poly.type
_entity_poly.pdbx_seq_one_letter_code
_entity_poly.pdbx_strand_id
1 'polypeptide(L)'
;MGKKVKKEAESPPKDVFDPLLIESKTPATVVLMLSSPENEVLAKACDALYKFASKGDENKVTLLGLGALEHLYKLLSHEDPLVRRNAIMVFGIMASNNDVRKLLRELDVTNSLISQLAPEEDVVIHEFATLCLAYMAVEYTTKVKIFEQGGLEPLIRLLGSPDPDVKKNSLECICLLVQDFQNRAAVRELNVIPPLLGLLESEYPVIQSLALQTLEVISKDRETRILLGENKGLDCLLNILENNELSDLHIETLAVLGNCLEDVHTLQQIQLTGGLKKILSFLEVSTVPDIQKNAAKAITKAAYDSEIRKILHWEEVEKFLLSLLETNNDEVKVAASQAISAMCENIDSKCVLGLQGIPQLVRLLSSDNEEVKEAVVTALTNLTTASPRNASVVAEAEGIAPLMNTLNAQRDRAISNAIAVLTNLSLQESSRVSIRRHGIMSALVGPLRSTNSQVQSKAAFAVAAFGCDADARTELRNVGGLGPLIELLHSKNEEVRRNACWAVMVCGSDELTAVELCRLGALDILEEINLSTKRKNKFSEAALEKLLDNNLSQKYSRMGYLSSSNIITNGFYDCGQIKPGGKFLSLEELSKQELTERRAIIFINAKPQETEKMSPTFHLSLVNLSKCPVGKRMYLNLNFRDYSILDKCIIFFFFYVRKGKGKKEEEKPKEVIQVTPTVQEEINLKSSHWLPPPDFILMDYINDASKTILPLTNTREQVVALALFVADKMGGSVEREQLHNFCWELDMSEIEFELKSNIVPIGKIKRGTFYHRALLFKVIADRIGIGCSLVRGKYNRAWNEVKLVEHSPKGLLLPPQEYIVDLMFEPGCLLKQGSAKADQYKRI
;
A
#
# COMPACT_ATOMS: atom_id res chain seq x y z
N MET A 1 30.66 -28.39 80.44
CA MET A 1 29.85 -28.78 81.61
C MET A 1 29.83 -27.62 82.60
N GLY A 2 28.66 -27.15 83.00
CA GLY A 2 28.48 -26.10 84.01
C GLY A 2 27.01 -25.99 84.38
N LYS A 3 26.61 -26.63 85.49
CA LYS A 3 25.28 -26.51 86.10
C LYS A 3 25.06 -25.05 86.51
N LYS A 4 24.10 -24.35 85.90
CA LYS A 4 23.55 -23.12 86.47
C LYS A 4 22.36 -23.48 87.36
N VAL A 5 22.54 -23.13 88.63
CA VAL A 5 21.60 -23.21 89.75
C VAL A 5 20.30 -22.46 89.40
N LYS A 6 19.15 -23.10 89.63
CA LYS A 6 17.85 -22.43 89.70
C LYS A 6 17.92 -21.39 90.82
N LYS A 7 17.92 -20.11 90.45
CA LYS A 7 17.63 -19.01 91.37
C LYS A 7 16.11 -18.97 91.49
N GLU A 8 15.59 -19.26 92.67
CA GLU A 8 14.18 -19.04 93.00
C GLU A 8 13.86 -17.56 92.74
N ALA A 9 12.90 -17.32 91.84
CA ALA A 9 12.35 -16.00 91.62
C ALA A 9 11.32 -15.75 92.73
N GLU A 10 11.48 -14.61 93.42
CA GLU A 10 10.51 -14.09 94.39
C GLU A 10 9.10 -14.09 93.78
N SER A 11 8.11 -14.50 94.58
CA SER A 11 6.70 -14.41 94.23
C SER A 11 6.33 -12.95 93.94
N PRO A 12 5.61 -12.65 92.85
CA PRO A 12 5.16 -11.30 92.55
C PRO A 12 4.24 -10.77 93.66
N PRO A 13 4.20 -9.44 93.90
CA PRO A 13 3.31 -8.84 94.87
C PRO A 13 1.85 -9.19 94.55
N LYS A 14 1.05 -9.45 95.59
CA LYS A 14 -0.32 -10.01 95.56
C LYS A 14 -1.40 -9.14 94.88
N ASP A 15 -1.02 -8.11 94.14
CA ASP A 15 -1.92 -7.16 93.47
C ASP A 15 -1.64 -7.08 91.95
N VAL A 16 -1.46 -8.23 91.29
CA VAL A 16 -1.46 -8.30 89.82
C VAL A 16 -2.61 -9.21 89.41
N PHE A 17 -3.65 -8.64 88.81
CA PHE A 17 -4.74 -9.41 88.20
C PHE A 17 -4.15 -10.34 87.13
N ASP A 18 -4.66 -11.58 87.06
CA ASP A 18 -4.35 -12.49 85.96
C ASP A 18 -4.68 -11.80 84.62
N PRO A 19 -3.85 -11.93 83.57
CA PRO A 19 -4.12 -11.32 82.28
C PRO A 19 -5.48 -11.81 81.74
N LEU A 20 -6.43 -10.88 81.58
CA LEU A 20 -7.75 -11.17 81.02
C LEU A 20 -7.60 -11.79 79.62
N LEU A 21 -8.02 -13.06 79.50
CA LEU A 21 -8.18 -13.76 78.23
C LEU A 21 -9.42 -13.20 77.53
N ILE A 22 -9.21 -12.22 76.67
CA ILE A 22 -10.27 -11.64 75.84
C ILE A 22 -10.46 -12.55 74.62
N GLU A 23 -11.27 -13.60 74.76
CA GLU A 23 -11.68 -14.47 73.66
C GLU A 23 -13.11 -14.14 73.22
N SER A 24 -13.27 -13.50 72.06
CA SER A 24 -14.58 -13.29 71.43
C SER A 24 -14.80 -14.30 70.30
N LYS A 25 -16.00 -14.91 70.25
CA LYS A 25 -16.35 -15.95 69.26
C LYS A 25 -17.00 -15.40 67.98
N THR A 26 -17.34 -14.10 67.92
CA THR A 26 -17.99 -13.52 66.72
C THR A 26 -17.23 -12.29 66.21
N PRO A 27 -17.04 -12.17 64.88
CA PRO A 27 -16.31 -11.04 64.29
C PRO A 27 -16.98 -9.70 64.55
N ALA A 28 -18.32 -9.65 64.62
CA ALA A 28 -19.07 -8.43 64.94
C ALA A 28 -18.71 -7.86 66.33
N THR A 29 -18.58 -8.72 67.34
CA THR A 29 -18.16 -8.29 68.68
C THR A 29 -16.72 -7.76 68.67
N VAL A 30 -15.82 -8.38 67.90
CA VAL A 30 -14.43 -7.92 67.79
C VAL A 30 -14.35 -6.56 67.08
N VAL A 31 -15.17 -6.31 66.07
CA VAL A 31 -15.25 -5.00 65.41
C VAL A 31 -15.70 -3.91 66.38
N LEU A 32 -16.68 -4.19 67.25
CA LEU A 32 -17.11 -3.23 68.28
C LEU A 32 -15.99 -2.92 69.29
N MET A 33 -15.13 -3.90 69.60
CA MET A 33 -13.99 -3.70 70.50
C MET A 33 -12.95 -2.71 69.96
N LEU A 34 -12.95 -2.41 68.65
CA LEU A 34 -12.10 -1.38 68.05
C LEU A 34 -12.43 0.04 68.53
N SER A 35 -13.55 0.24 69.22
CA SER A 35 -13.92 1.51 69.86
C SER A 35 -13.53 1.58 71.34
N SER A 36 -12.81 0.58 71.85
CA SER A 36 -12.36 0.56 73.26
C SER A 36 -11.33 1.67 73.53
N PRO A 37 -11.35 2.31 74.72
CA PRO A 37 -10.29 3.23 75.13
C PRO A 37 -9.01 2.51 75.59
N GLU A 38 -9.04 1.18 75.78
CA GLU A 38 -7.92 0.41 76.32
C GLU A 38 -7.02 -0.15 75.20
N ASN A 39 -5.74 0.24 75.20
CA ASN A 39 -4.75 -0.18 74.19
C ASN A 39 -4.63 -1.71 74.06
N GLU A 40 -4.65 -2.45 75.18
CA GLU A 40 -4.56 -3.92 75.14
C GLU A 40 -5.77 -4.55 74.44
N VAL A 41 -6.96 -3.97 74.64
CA VAL A 41 -8.20 -4.43 74.00
C VAL A 41 -8.14 -4.16 72.49
N LEU A 42 -7.70 -2.96 72.10
CA LEU A 42 -7.51 -2.59 70.69
C LEU A 42 -6.49 -3.49 70.00
N ALA A 43 -5.34 -3.72 70.62
CA ALA A 43 -4.28 -4.56 70.07
C ALA A 43 -4.75 -6.02 69.88
N LYS A 44 -5.43 -6.60 70.88
CA LYS A 44 -6.01 -7.95 70.79
C LYS A 44 -7.14 -8.03 69.76
N ALA A 45 -7.97 -7.00 69.65
CA ALA A 45 -9.03 -6.93 68.66
C ALA A 45 -8.45 -6.91 67.23
N CYS A 46 -7.48 -6.03 66.95
CA CYS A 46 -6.82 -5.98 65.65
C CYS A 46 -6.11 -7.30 65.29
N ASP A 47 -5.42 -7.94 66.24
CA ASP A 47 -4.77 -9.25 66.01
C ASP A 47 -5.80 -10.36 65.70
N ALA A 48 -6.93 -10.38 66.42
CA ALA A 48 -8.02 -11.32 66.13
C ALA A 48 -8.63 -11.08 64.75
N LEU A 49 -8.83 -9.81 64.34
CA LEU A 49 -9.32 -9.46 63.02
C LEU A 49 -8.34 -9.82 61.92
N TYR A 50 -7.04 -9.61 62.13
CA TYR A 50 -5.98 -10.02 61.20
C TYR A 50 -6.04 -11.54 60.96
N LYS A 51 -6.07 -12.34 62.04
CA LYS A 51 -6.20 -13.80 61.97
C LYS A 51 -7.51 -14.28 61.33
N PHE A 52 -8.57 -13.48 61.41
CA PHE A 52 -9.84 -13.79 60.77
C PHE A 52 -9.78 -13.47 59.26
N ALA A 53 -9.29 -12.29 58.89
CA ALA A 53 -9.14 -11.83 57.52
C ALA A 53 -8.18 -12.71 56.70
N SER A 54 -7.12 -13.24 57.33
CA SER A 54 -6.13 -14.09 56.67
C SER A 54 -6.66 -15.48 56.27
N LYS A 55 -7.81 -15.91 56.81
CA LYS A 55 -8.40 -17.24 56.53
C LYS A 55 -9.19 -17.32 55.22
N GLY A 56 -9.47 -16.20 54.54
CA GLY A 56 -10.12 -16.23 53.23
C GLY A 56 -10.88 -14.94 52.87
N ASP A 57 -11.25 -14.82 51.60
CA ASP A 57 -11.92 -13.63 51.08
C ASP A 57 -13.34 -13.41 51.62
N GLU A 58 -14.08 -14.48 51.92
CA GLU A 58 -15.41 -14.39 52.55
C GLU A 58 -15.35 -13.66 53.90
N ASN A 59 -14.27 -13.89 54.66
CA ASN A 59 -14.04 -13.22 55.93
C ASN A 59 -13.74 -11.73 55.72
N LYS A 60 -12.99 -11.37 54.67
CA LYS A 60 -12.71 -9.98 54.31
C LYS A 60 -14.00 -9.24 53.94
N VAL A 61 -14.86 -9.86 53.13
CA VAL A 61 -16.19 -9.30 52.78
C VAL A 61 -17.08 -9.18 54.03
N THR A 62 -17.02 -10.15 54.94
CA THR A 62 -17.76 -10.09 56.21
C THR A 62 -17.30 -8.90 57.06
N LEU A 63 -15.99 -8.70 57.21
CA LEU A 63 -15.45 -7.55 57.96
C LEU A 63 -15.77 -6.21 57.29
N LEU A 64 -15.79 -6.17 55.96
CA LEU A 64 -16.23 -5.02 55.18
C LEU A 64 -17.71 -4.69 55.50
N GLY A 65 -18.60 -5.68 55.46
CA GLY A 65 -20.02 -5.50 55.79
C GLY A 65 -20.30 -5.10 57.24
N LEU A 66 -19.37 -5.39 58.16
CA LEU A 66 -19.43 -4.98 59.56
C LEU A 66 -18.87 -3.57 59.83
N GLY A 67 -18.36 -2.87 58.82
CA GLY A 67 -17.78 -1.52 58.98
C GLY A 67 -16.45 -1.52 59.73
N ALA A 68 -15.65 -2.58 59.58
CA ALA A 68 -14.37 -2.69 60.30
C ALA A 68 -13.34 -1.66 59.82
N LEU A 69 -13.31 -1.31 58.54
CA LEU A 69 -12.27 -0.46 57.95
C LEU A 69 -12.34 0.98 58.45
N GLU A 70 -13.54 1.50 58.71
CA GLU A 70 -13.77 2.85 59.23
C GLU A 70 -13.27 3.02 60.67
N HIS A 71 -13.37 1.94 61.47
CA HIS A 71 -12.82 1.89 62.81
C HIS A 71 -11.30 1.75 62.78
N LEU A 72 -10.79 0.82 61.96
CA LEU A 72 -9.36 0.60 61.80
C LEU A 72 -8.64 1.84 61.26
N TYR A 73 -9.28 2.62 60.38
CA TYR A 73 -8.69 3.84 59.81
C TYR A 73 -8.25 4.82 60.89
N LYS A 74 -9.05 4.99 61.96
CA LYS A 74 -8.72 5.85 63.09
C LYS A 74 -7.51 5.35 63.89
N LEU A 75 -7.27 4.04 63.86
CA LEU A 75 -6.17 3.40 64.58
C LEU A 75 -4.83 3.47 63.84
N LEU A 76 -4.81 3.86 62.55
CA LEU A 76 -3.57 4.03 61.79
C LEU A 76 -2.66 5.13 62.34
N SER A 77 -3.22 6.12 63.05
CA SER A 77 -2.46 7.22 63.68
C SER A 77 -2.46 7.14 65.21
N HIS A 78 -2.70 5.95 65.77
CA HIS A 78 -2.77 5.75 67.22
C HIS A 78 -1.40 5.96 67.90
N GLU A 79 -1.39 6.50 69.12
CA GLU A 79 -0.13 6.77 69.86
C GLU A 79 0.62 5.47 70.18
N ASP A 80 -0.12 4.41 70.52
CA ASP A 80 0.44 3.09 70.82
C ASP A 80 0.96 2.37 69.56
N PRO A 81 2.27 2.04 69.48
CA PRO A 81 2.86 1.39 68.32
C PRO A 81 2.30 -0.01 68.04
N LEU A 82 1.90 -0.77 69.07
CA LEU A 82 1.35 -2.11 68.87
C LEU A 82 -0.05 -2.05 68.27
N VAL A 83 -0.85 -1.07 68.69
CA VAL A 83 -2.18 -0.82 68.09
C VAL A 83 -2.04 -0.41 66.62
N ARG A 84 -1.13 0.53 66.29
CA ARG A 84 -0.87 0.91 64.88
C ARG A 84 -0.43 -0.29 64.06
N ARG A 85 0.55 -1.06 64.57
CA ARG A 85 1.08 -2.26 63.91
C ARG A 85 -0.01 -3.27 63.61
N ASN A 86 -0.84 -3.60 64.60
CA ASN A 86 -1.89 -4.58 64.37
C ASN A 86 -2.99 -4.03 63.45
N ALA A 87 -3.29 -2.73 63.48
CA ALA A 87 -4.25 -2.12 62.57
C ALA A 87 -3.76 -2.18 61.11
N ILE A 88 -2.50 -1.80 60.83
CA ILE A 88 -1.93 -1.82 59.47
C ILE A 88 -1.86 -3.26 58.91
N MET A 89 -1.59 -4.26 59.75
CA MET A 89 -1.64 -5.67 59.36
C MET A 89 -3.02 -6.07 58.81
N VAL A 90 -4.10 -5.64 59.47
CA VAL A 90 -5.46 -5.89 58.97
C VAL A 90 -5.67 -5.20 57.62
N PHE A 91 -5.28 -3.93 57.48
CA PHE A 91 -5.39 -3.20 56.20
C PHE A 91 -4.68 -3.91 55.05
N GLY A 92 -3.41 -4.30 55.25
CA GLY A 92 -2.60 -4.95 54.21
C GLY A 92 -3.22 -6.24 53.69
N ILE A 93 -3.70 -7.12 54.58
CA ILE A 93 -4.36 -8.38 54.18
C ILE A 93 -5.71 -8.11 53.51
N MET A 94 -6.49 -7.18 54.04
CA MET A 94 -7.80 -6.84 53.50
C MET A 94 -7.70 -6.28 52.09
N ALA A 95 -6.66 -5.49 51.78
CA ALA A 95 -6.48 -4.80 50.49
C ALA A 95 -6.32 -5.75 49.27
N SER A 96 -6.07 -7.03 49.49
CA SER A 96 -6.10 -8.04 48.42
C SER A 96 -7.49 -8.20 47.76
N ASN A 97 -8.58 -7.85 48.46
CA ASN A 97 -9.95 -7.90 47.93
C ASN A 97 -10.35 -6.61 47.19
N ASN A 98 -11.03 -6.74 46.05
CA ASN A 98 -11.46 -5.61 45.20
C ASN A 98 -12.42 -4.62 45.90
N ASP A 99 -13.44 -5.12 46.61
CA ASP A 99 -14.46 -4.28 47.25
C ASP A 99 -13.85 -3.50 48.43
N VAL A 100 -12.93 -4.13 49.15
CA VAL A 100 -12.12 -3.45 50.17
C VAL A 100 -11.32 -2.32 49.53
N ARG A 101 -10.58 -2.57 48.43
CA ARG A 101 -9.80 -1.52 47.76
C ARG A 101 -10.65 -0.32 47.37
N LYS A 102 -11.90 -0.55 46.96
CA LYS A 102 -12.84 0.53 46.65
C LYS A 102 -13.12 1.41 47.87
N LEU A 103 -13.48 0.80 49.01
CA LEU A 103 -13.73 1.54 50.25
C LEU A 103 -12.47 2.25 50.77
N LEU A 104 -11.28 1.63 50.67
CA LEU A 104 -10.02 2.26 51.04
C LEU A 104 -9.74 3.55 50.26
N ARG A 105 -10.12 3.61 48.97
CA ARG A 105 -10.02 4.83 48.17
C ARG A 105 -11.00 5.91 48.61
N GLU A 106 -12.21 5.52 49.00
CA GLU A 106 -13.25 6.42 49.53
C GLU A 106 -12.85 7.01 50.88
N LEU A 107 -12.16 6.22 51.73
CA LEU A 107 -11.61 6.65 53.02
C LEU A 107 -10.30 7.45 52.91
N ASP A 108 -9.77 7.65 51.70
CA ASP A 108 -8.52 8.36 51.41
C ASP A 108 -7.31 7.93 52.26
N VAL A 109 -7.16 6.62 52.48
CA VAL A 109 -6.14 6.06 53.39
C VAL A 109 -4.71 6.22 52.90
N THR A 110 -4.50 6.59 51.62
CA THR A 110 -3.19 6.61 50.95
C THR A 110 -2.15 7.46 51.70
N ASN A 111 -2.52 8.66 52.14
CA ASN A 111 -1.60 9.54 52.86
C ASN A 111 -1.21 8.95 54.23
N SER A 112 -2.18 8.38 54.95
CA SER A 112 -1.91 7.66 56.20
C SER A 112 -0.96 6.49 55.98
N LEU A 113 -1.15 5.69 54.93
CA LEU A 113 -0.24 4.58 54.60
C LEU A 113 1.18 5.06 54.27
N ILE A 114 1.33 6.16 53.52
CA ILE A 114 2.64 6.75 53.20
C ILE A 114 3.33 7.24 54.49
N SER A 115 2.59 7.84 55.41
CA SER A 115 3.16 8.27 56.70
C SER A 115 3.71 7.12 57.54
N GLN A 116 3.15 5.90 57.39
CA GLN A 116 3.63 4.70 58.07
C GLN A 116 4.92 4.13 57.43
N LEU A 117 5.37 4.67 56.30
CA LEU A 117 6.65 4.33 55.67
C LEU A 117 7.81 5.17 56.21
N ALA A 118 7.66 5.82 57.36
CA ALA A 118 8.71 6.60 58.01
C ALA A 118 9.87 5.70 58.50
N PRO A 119 11.12 6.18 58.55
CA PRO A 119 12.28 5.38 58.98
C PRO A 119 12.19 4.78 60.38
N GLU A 120 11.44 5.42 61.27
CA GLU A 120 11.34 5.11 62.69
C GLU A 120 10.30 4.02 62.99
N GLU A 121 9.46 3.68 62.00
CA GLU A 121 8.41 2.66 62.15
C GLU A 121 8.98 1.24 62.06
N ASP A 122 8.23 0.30 62.64
CA ASP A 122 8.60 -1.12 62.68
C ASP A 122 8.58 -1.77 61.30
N VAL A 123 9.45 -2.76 61.08
CA VAL A 123 9.56 -3.47 59.79
C VAL A 123 8.23 -4.14 59.39
N VAL A 124 7.46 -4.63 60.37
CA VAL A 124 6.12 -5.21 60.10
C VAL A 124 5.15 -4.12 59.62
N ILE A 125 5.27 -2.90 60.13
CA ILE A 125 4.47 -1.78 59.63
C ILE A 125 4.83 -1.49 58.17
N HIS A 126 6.12 -1.45 57.83
CA HIS A 126 6.57 -1.28 56.45
C HIS A 126 6.04 -2.40 55.54
N GLU A 127 6.09 -3.65 55.99
CA GLU A 127 5.66 -4.82 55.20
C GLU A 127 4.18 -4.68 54.79
N PHE A 128 3.30 -4.47 55.76
CA PHE A 128 1.86 -4.42 55.50
C PHE A 128 1.39 -3.08 54.91
N ALA A 129 2.07 -1.98 55.21
CA ALA A 129 1.78 -0.69 54.57
C ALA A 129 2.14 -0.73 53.08
N THR A 130 3.33 -1.24 52.73
CA THR A 130 3.76 -1.38 51.33
C THR A 130 2.91 -2.42 50.58
N LEU A 131 2.52 -3.52 51.23
CA LEU A 131 1.58 -4.50 50.67
C LEU A 131 0.24 -3.86 50.32
N CYS A 132 -0.32 -3.06 51.23
CA CYS A 132 -1.58 -2.34 51.01
C CYS A 132 -1.45 -1.37 49.83
N LEU A 133 -0.38 -0.58 49.80
CA LEU A 133 -0.10 0.36 48.71
C LEU A 133 0.06 -0.34 47.36
N ALA A 134 0.78 -1.47 47.29
CA ALA A 134 0.96 -2.24 46.07
C ALA A 134 -0.39 -2.73 45.51
N TYR A 135 -1.25 -3.30 46.36
CA TYR A 135 -2.60 -3.71 45.95
C TYR A 135 -3.45 -2.53 45.46
N MET A 136 -3.37 -1.39 46.13
CA MET A 136 -4.12 -0.20 45.74
C MET A 136 -3.57 0.47 44.48
N ALA A 137 -2.26 0.37 44.22
CA ALA A 137 -1.55 0.94 43.08
C ALA A 137 -1.92 0.30 41.73
N VAL A 138 -2.68 -0.80 41.72
CA VAL A 138 -3.29 -1.35 40.49
C VAL A 138 -4.21 -0.31 39.83
N GLU A 139 -4.83 0.56 40.63
CA GLU A 139 -5.81 1.56 40.18
C GLU A 139 -5.15 2.91 39.89
N TYR A 140 -5.46 3.50 38.73
CA TYR A 140 -4.88 4.77 38.29
C TYR A 140 -5.05 5.91 39.31
N THR A 141 -6.22 6.02 39.95
CA THR A 141 -6.48 7.08 40.95
C THR A 141 -5.54 6.99 42.15
N THR A 142 -5.16 5.78 42.56
CA THR A 142 -4.23 5.60 43.67
C THR A 142 -2.82 5.99 43.25
N LYS A 143 -2.39 5.65 42.02
CA LYS A 143 -1.06 5.99 41.51
C LYS A 143 -0.82 7.50 41.54
N VAL A 144 -1.82 8.28 41.11
CA VAL A 144 -1.79 9.75 41.16
C VAL A 144 -1.67 10.24 42.61
N LYS A 145 -2.47 9.71 43.53
CA LYS A 145 -2.40 10.08 44.96
C LYS A 145 -1.04 9.75 45.58
N ILE A 146 -0.49 8.56 45.29
CA ILE A 146 0.84 8.17 45.80
C ILE A 146 1.91 9.13 45.30
N PHE A 147 1.85 9.52 44.03
CA PHE A 147 2.76 10.49 43.44
C PHE A 147 2.64 11.88 44.07
N GLU A 148 1.43 12.44 44.15
CA GLU A 148 1.18 13.78 44.70
C GLU A 148 1.58 13.92 46.17
N GLN A 149 1.49 12.82 46.94
CA GLN A 149 1.88 12.77 48.35
C GLN A 149 3.36 12.40 48.57
N GLY A 150 4.18 12.34 47.51
CA GLY A 150 5.61 12.05 47.63
C GLY A 150 5.95 10.62 48.05
N GLY A 151 5.04 9.65 47.83
CA GLY A 151 5.21 8.28 48.30
C GLY A 151 6.35 7.49 47.63
N LEU A 152 6.89 7.96 46.50
CA LEU A 152 8.00 7.30 45.80
C LEU A 152 9.30 7.30 46.59
N GLU A 153 9.64 8.39 47.29
CA GLU A 153 10.89 8.49 48.04
C GLU A 153 10.93 7.47 49.20
N PRO A 154 9.90 7.35 50.07
CA PRO A 154 9.84 6.28 51.06
C PRO A 154 9.91 4.87 50.46
N LEU A 155 9.22 4.62 49.34
CA LEU A 155 9.23 3.31 48.68
C LEU A 155 10.64 2.94 48.16
N ILE A 156 11.35 3.88 47.54
CA ILE A 156 12.72 3.66 47.04
C ILE A 156 13.67 3.38 48.21
N ARG A 157 13.54 4.12 49.31
CA ARG A 157 14.33 3.91 50.53
C ARG A 157 14.14 2.49 51.10
N LEU A 158 12.92 1.98 51.08
CA LEU A 158 12.58 0.65 51.59
C LEU A 158 13.11 -0.51 50.73
N LEU A 159 13.59 -0.26 49.50
CA LEU A 159 14.36 -1.25 48.72
C LEU A 159 15.65 -1.69 49.44
N GLY A 160 16.19 -0.85 50.33
CA GLY A 160 17.33 -1.16 51.20
C GLY A 160 16.97 -1.88 52.52
N SER A 161 15.71 -2.22 52.75
CA SER A 161 15.27 -2.93 53.97
C SER A 161 16.03 -4.25 54.15
N PRO A 162 16.30 -4.74 55.38
CA PRO A 162 16.80 -6.10 55.57
C PRO A 162 15.73 -7.16 55.27
N ASP A 163 14.45 -6.78 55.27
CA ASP A 163 13.32 -7.70 55.14
C ASP A 163 12.93 -7.91 53.66
N PRO A 164 12.85 -9.17 53.18
CA PRO A 164 12.57 -9.47 51.79
C PRO A 164 11.13 -9.13 51.36
N ASP A 165 10.15 -9.26 52.26
CA ASP A 165 8.75 -8.96 51.95
C ASP A 165 8.54 -7.45 51.80
N VAL A 166 9.18 -6.64 52.66
CA VAL A 166 9.24 -5.18 52.51
C VAL A 166 9.87 -4.79 51.16
N LYS A 167 11.00 -5.39 50.77
CA LYS A 167 11.62 -5.13 49.47
C LYS A 167 10.69 -5.47 48.32
N LYS A 168 10.14 -6.69 48.33
CA LYS A 168 9.28 -7.21 47.27
C LYS A 168 8.02 -6.36 47.11
N ASN A 169 7.35 -5.99 48.19
CA ASN A 169 6.13 -5.18 48.14
C ASN A 169 6.42 -3.73 47.72
N SER A 170 7.51 -3.13 48.21
CA SER A 170 7.94 -1.79 47.79
C SER A 170 8.25 -1.75 46.30
N LEU A 171 8.98 -2.76 45.81
CA LEU A 171 9.34 -2.90 44.40
C LEU A 171 8.14 -3.16 43.50
N GLU A 172 7.21 -4.02 43.92
CA GLU A 172 5.95 -4.25 43.21
C GLU A 172 5.13 -2.95 43.08
N CYS A 173 5.03 -2.18 44.16
CA CYS A 173 4.38 -0.87 44.13
C CYS A 173 5.08 0.09 43.16
N ILE A 174 6.41 0.18 43.19
CA ILE A 174 7.18 1.02 42.26
C ILE A 174 6.96 0.57 40.81
N CYS A 175 7.03 -0.73 40.53
CA CYS A 175 6.82 -1.32 39.20
C CYS A 175 5.45 -0.93 38.60
N LEU A 176 4.40 -0.89 39.43
CA LEU A 176 3.06 -0.44 39.03
C LEU A 176 2.99 1.06 38.80
N LEU A 177 3.66 1.86 39.63
CA LEU A 177 3.70 3.32 39.53
C LEU A 177 4.43 3.78 38.27
N VAL A 178 5.58 3.18 37.95
CA VAL A 178 6.40 3.56 36.78
C VAL A 178 5.76 3.22 35.43
N GLN A 179 4.60 2.56 35.40
CA GLN A 179 3.80 2.47 34.18
C GLN A 179 3.31 3.85 33.71
N ASP A 180 3.17 4.82 34.62
CA ASP A 180 2.81 6.19 34.31
C ASP A 180 4.05 7.07 34.07
N PHE A 181 4.00 7.90 33.03
CA PHE A 181 5.16 8.71 32.62
C PHE A 181 5.65 9.69 33.69
N GLN A 182 4.76 10.24 34.53
CA GLN A 182 5.12 11.17 35.61
C GLN A 182 5.95 10.48 36.70
N ASN A 183 5.54 9.27 37.09
CA ASN A 183 6.27 8.46 38.05
C ASN A 183 7.66 8.07 37.51
N ARG A 184 7.80 7.75 36.21
CA ARG A 184 9.11 7.47 35.60
C ARG A 184 10.09 8.64 35.72
N ALA A 185 9.61 9.86 35.49
CA ALA A 185 10.43 11.04 35.69
C ALA A 185 10.83 11.21 37.17
N ALA A 186 9.90 11.01 38.12
CA ALA A 186 10.21 11.17 39.54
C ALA A 186 11.18 10.10 40.08
N VAL A 187 11.02 8.82 39.72
CA VAL A 187 11.97 7.78 40.18
C VAL A 187 13.39 8.03 39.64
N ARG A 188 13.51 8.71 38.50
CA ARG A 188 14.79 9.14 37.94
C ARG A 188 15.44 10.24 38.79
N GLU A 189 14.69 11.29 39.14
CA GLU A 189 15.19 12.37 40.01
C GLU A 189 15.58 11.84 41.41
N LEU A 190 14.93 10.76 41.86
CA LEU A 190 15.23 10.08 43.13
C LEU A 190 16.37 9.04 43.02
N ASN A 191 17.05 8.95 41.87
CA ASN A 191 18.17 8.05 41.62
C ASN A 191 17.87 6.56 41.96
N VAL A 192 16.78 6.02 41.40
CA VAL A 192 16.33 4.64 41.68
C VAL A 192 17.26 3.54 41.12
N ILE A 193 18.18 3.88 40.20
CA ILE A 193 18.99 2.87 39.48
C ILE A 193 19.91 2.05 40.39
N PRO A 194 20.77 2.64 41.26
CA PRO A 194 21.64 1.85 42.13
C PRO A 194 20.87 0.92 43.09
N PRO A 195 19.76 1.34 43.75
CA PRO A 195 18.91 0.42 44.49
C PRO A 195 18.43 -0.77 43.66
N LEU A 196 17.92 -0.54 42.45
CA LEU A 196 17.43 -1.62 41.59
C LEU A 196 18.54 -2.59 41.17
N LEU A 197 19.73 -2.08 40.83
CA LEU A 197 20.88 -2.94 40.51
C LEU A 197 21.31 -3.79 41.70
N GLY A 198 21.30 -3.23 42.92
CA GLY A 198 21.61 -3.99 44.14
C GLY A 198 20.59 -5.11 44.43
N LEU A 199 19.34 -4.99 43.97
CA LEU A 199 18.33 -6.04 44.12
C LEU A 199 18.55 -7.23 43.17
N LEU A 200 19.35 -7.07 42.11
CA LEU A 200 19.71 -8.17 41.22
C LEU A 200 20.61 -9.20 41.91
N GLU A 201 21.29 -8.82 42.99
CA GLU A 201 22.11 -9.72 43.83
C GLU A 201 21.28 -10.42 44.93
N SER A 202 19.95 -10.25 44.94
CA SER A 202 19.08 -10.87 45.95
C SER A 202 19.05 -12.40 45.84
N GLU A 203 19.01 -13.09 46.99
CA GLU A 203 18.79 -14.54 47.06
C GLU A 203 17.39 -14.98 46.61
N TYR A 204 16.46 -14.03 46.42
CA TYR A 204 15.06 -14.29 46.06
C TYR A 204 14.79 -13.96 44.58
N PRO A 205 14.53 -14.97 43.72
CA PRO A 205 14.30 -14.75 42.29
C PRO A 205 13.14 -13.81 41.96
N VAL A 206 12.11 -13.77 42.80
CA VAL A 206 10.96 -12.86 42.63
C VAL A 206 11.39 -11.40 42.71
N ILE A 207 12.34 -11.07 43.60
CA ILE A 207 12.87 -9.71 43.75
C ILE A 207 13.73 -9.36 42.53
N GLN A 208 14.57 -10.29 42.06
CA GLN A 208 15.40 -10.10 40.87
C GLN A 208 14.55 -9.84 39.63
N SER A 209 13.52 -10.66 39.38
CA SER A 209 12.61 -10.49 38.23
C SER A 209 11.83 -9.18 38.30
N LEU A 210 11.27 -8.82 39.46
CA LEU A 210 10.60 -7.52 39.64
C LEU A 210 11.54 -6.33 39.43
N ALA A 211 12.82 -6.45 39.80
CA ALA A 211 13.81 -5.39 39.61
C ALA A 211 14.11 -5.21 38.12
N LEU A 212 14.29 -6.30 37.37
CA LEU A 212 14.47 -6.27 35.92
C LEU A 212 13.23 -5.74 35.19
N GLN A 213 12.02 -6.14 35.58
CA GLN A 213 10.77 -5.61 35.02
C GLN A 213 10.64 -4.11 35.26
N THR A 214 11.00 -3.65 36.46
CA THR A 214 11.02 -2.21 36.77
C THR A 214 12.02 -1.49 35.88
N LEU A 215 13.25 -2.00 35.77
CA LEU A 215 14.31 -1.50 34.88
C LEU A 215 13.86 -1.47 33.41
N GLU A 216 13.13 -2.49 32.94
CA GLU A 216 12.61 -2.58 31.57
C GLU A 216 11.62 -1.44 31.29
N VAL A 217 10.72 -1.15 32.24
CA VAL A 217 9.70 -0.11 32.06
C VAL A 217 10.33 1.29 32.05
N ILE A 218 11.29 1.55 32.94
CA ILE A 218 11.93 2.86 33.05
C ILE A 218 13.00 3.10 31.96
N SER A 219 13.62 2.04 31.43
CA SER A 219 14.62 2.13 30.34
C SER A 219 14.01 2.45 28.97
N LYS A 220 12.67 2.48 28.85
CA LYS A 220 11.99 3.06 27.67
C LYS A 220 12.33 4.55 27.49
N ASP A 221 12.60 5.26 28.59
CA ASP A 221 12.98 6.67 28.57
C ASP A 221 14.49 6.83 28.36
N ARG A 222 14.88 7.76 27.48
CA ARG A 222 16.27 7.94 27.04
C ARG A 222 17.21 8.29 28.18
N GLU A 223 16.81 9.21 29.05
CA GLU A 223 17.64 9.68 30.17
C GLU A 223 17.94 8.54 31.16
N THR A 224 16.99 7.63 31.36
CA THR A 224 17.18 6.47 32.24
C THR A 224 18.21 5.51 31.68
N ARG A 225 18.26 5.32 30.36
CA ARG A 225 19.30 4.48 29.72
C ARG A 225 20.70 5.06 29.92
N ILE A 226 20.84 6.39 29.85
CA ILE A 226 22.10 7.08 30.12
C ILE A 226 22.54 6.85 31.57
N LEU A 227 21.63 7.07 32.53
CA LEU A 227 21.90 6.84 33.95
C LEU A 227 22.24 5.37 34.25
N LEU A 228 21.60 4.42 33.58
CA LEU A 228 21.95 3.00 33.69
C LEU A 228 23.38 2.73 33.25
N GLY A 229 23.85 3.38 32.18
CA GLY A 229 25.24 3.33 31.75
C GLY A 229 26.21 3.93 32.79
N GLU A 230 25.90 5.12 33.32
CA GLU A 230 26.72 5.81 34.34
C GLU A 230 26.88 5.00 35.63
N ASN A 231 25.86 4.22 36.00
CA ASN A 231 25.86 3.38 37.20
C ASN A 231 26.39 1.95 36.96
N LYS A 232 27.11 1.71 35.84
CA LYS A 232 27.63 0.38 35.45
C LYS A 232 26.53 -0.70 35.36
N GLY A 233 25.28 -0.30 35.14
CA GLY A 233 24.15 -1.21 35.02
C GLY A 233 24.28 -2.13 33.81
N LEU A 234 24.90 -1.65 32.73
CA LEU A 234 25.18 -2.47 31.54
C LEU A 234 26.11 -3.66 31.87
N ASP A 235 27.18 -3.44 32.64
CA ASP A 235 28.10 -4.50 33.04
C ASP A 235 27.39 -5.53 33.95
N CYS A 236 26.53 -5.05 34.86
CA CYS A 236 25.73 -5.91 35.72
C CYS A 236 24.80 -6.82 34.91
N LEU A 237 24.07 -6.27 33.93
CA LEU A 237 23.18 -7.03 33.05
C LEU A 237 23.94 -8.02 32.17
N LEU A 238 25.12 -7.66 31.67
CA LEU A 238 25.97 -8.57 30.89
C LEU A 238 26.46 -9.76 31.74
N ASN A 239 26.83 -9.51 32.99
CA ASN A 239 27.24 -10.58 33.92
C ASN A 239 26.09 -11.58 34.19
N ILE A 240 24.83 -11.12 34.20
CA ILE A 240 23.66 -12.00 34.34
C ILE A 240 23.53 -12.94 33.13
N LEU A 241 23.74 -12.42 31.90
CA LEU A 241 23.71 -13.24 30.69
C LEU A 241 24.87 -14.27 30.63
N GLU A 242 26.05 -13.92 31.16
CA GLU A 242 27.19 -14.84 31.22
C GLU A 242 27.00 -15.95 32.26
N ASN A 243 26.11 -15.76 33.24
CA ASN A 243 25.83 -16.75 34.28
C ASN A 243 24.65 -17.67 33.89
N ASN A 244 24.98 -18.92 33.57
CA ASN A 244 23.99 -19.95 33.24
C ASN A 244 23.04 -20.30 34.40
N GLU A 245 23.43 -20.06 35.66
CA GLU A 245 22.56 -20.30 36.83
C GLU A 245 21.40 -19.30 36.89
N LEU A 246 21.53 -18.14 36.23
CA LEU A 246 20.52 -17.08 36.17
C LEU A 246 19.68 -17.14 34.88
N SER A 247 19.57 -18.32 34.27
CA SER A 247 18.85 -18.52 33.00
C SER A 247 17.40 -18.02 33.02
N ASP A 248 16.72 -18.11 34.17
CA ASP A 248 15.35 -17.61 34.36
C ASP A 248 15.23 -16.08 34.21
N LEU A 249 16.33 -15.34 34.37
CA LEU A 249 16.38 -13.87 34.28
C LEU A 249 16.84 -13.37 32.91
N HIS A 250 17.32 -14.26 32.03
CA HIS A 250 17.93 -13.86 30.75
C HIS A 250 16.93 -13.14 29.85
N ILE A 251 15.64 -13.50 29.89
CA ILE A 251 14.61 -12.87 29.06
C ILE A 251 14.39 -11.41 29.47
N GLU A 252 14.14 -11.16 30.76
CA GLU A 252 13.95 -9.81 31.29
C GLU A 252 15.23 -8.98 31.16
N THR A 253 16.41 -9.59 31.35
CA THR A 253 17.70 -8.94 31.16
C THR A 253 17.89 -8.47 29.71
N LEU A 254 17.54 -9.31 28.73
CA LEU A 254 17.57 -8.94 27.31
C LEU A 254 16.54 -7.88 26.95
N ALA A 255 15.41 -7.81 27.64
CA ALA A 255 14.42 -6.75 27.42
C ALA A 255 15.00 -5.37 27.83
N VAL A 256 15.67 -5.30 28.99
CA VAL A 256 16.38 -4.08 29.43
C VAL A 256 17.50 -3.70 28.46
N LEU A 257 18.38 -4.66 28.15
CA LEU A 257 19.48 -4.44 27.21
C LEU A 257 18.98 -4.05 25.82
N GLY A 258 17.87 -4.64 25.37
CA GLY A 258 17.24 -4.33 24.10
C GLY A 258 16.78 -2.87 24.02
N ASN A 259 16.18 -2.33 25.08
CA ASN A 259 15.88 -0.89 25.16
C ASN A 259 17.17 -0.05 25.10
N CYS A 260 18.26 -0.52 25.71
CA CYS A 260 19.58 0.13 25.62
C CYS A 260 20.22 0.11 24.23
N LEU A 261 19.81 -0.80 23.33
CA LEU A 261 20.29 -0.79 21.94
C LEU A 261 19.62 0.31 21.10
N GLU A 262 18.46 0.83 21.52
CA GLU A 262 17.70 1.86 20.78
C GLU A 262 18.27 3.27 20.88
N ASP A 263 19.25 3.52 21.77
CA ASP A 263 19.93 4.82 21.88
C ASP A 263 21.39 4.73 21.45
N VAL A 264 21.79 5.66 20.58
CA VAL A 264 23.13 5.71 19.98
C VAL A 264 24.22 5.82 21.05
N HIS A 265 24.00 6.62 22.09
CA HIS A 265 25.02 6.87 23.12
C HIS A 265 25.20 5.63 24.00
N THR A 266 24.12 4.98 24.42
CA THR A 266 24.23 3.72 25.18
C THR A 266 24.79 2.60 24.32
N LEU A 267 24.42 2.51 23.04
CA LEU A 267 25.00 1.50 22.15
C LEU A 267 26.50 1.71 21.95
N GLN A 268 26.97 2.96 21.81
CA GLN A 268 28.40 3.27 21.76
C GLN A 268 29.12 2.86 23.04
N GLN A 269 28.52 3.09 24.22
CA GLN A 269 29.09 2.62 25.47
C GLN A 269 29.19 1.09 25.52
N ILE A 270 28.12 0.38 25.15
CA ILE A 270 28.08 -1.10 25.05
C ILE A 270 29.14 -1.60 24.05
N GLN A 271 29.36 -0.88 22.95
CA GLN A 271 30.39 -1.23 21.97
C GLN A 271 31.79 -1.05 22.55
N LEU A 272 32.08 0.08 23.21
CA LEU A 272 33.39 0.37 23.80
C LEU A 272 33.80 -0.64 24.87
N THR A 273 32.83 -1.20 25.62
CA THR A 273 33.09 -2.24 26.62
C THR A 273 33.15 -3.65 26.02
N GLY A 274 32.96 -3.81 24.71
CA GLY A 274 32.84 -5.11 24.05
C GLY A 274 31.56 -5.88 24.43
N GLY A 275 30.60 -5.21 25.08
CA GLY A 275 29.34 -5.79 25.54
C GLY A 275 28.48 -6.29 24.40
N LEU A 276 28.46 -5.60 23.25
CA LEU A 276 27.64 -6.04 22.10
C LEU A 276 28.13 -7.39 21.57
N LYS A 277 29.45 -7.59 21.48
CA LYS A 277 30.05 -8.86 21.08
C LYS A 277 29.75 -9.98 22.08
N LYS A 278 29.75 -9.68 23.38
CA LYS A 278 29.33 -10.64 24.43
C LYS A 278 27.87 -11.05 24.26
N ILE A 279 26.97 -10.08 24.03
CA ILE A 279 25.54 -10.35 23.77
C ILE A 279 25.40 -11.27 22.54
N LEU A 280 26.05 -10.95 21.43
CA LEU A 280 25.99 -11.77 20.21
C LEU A 280 26.52 -13.19 20.46
N SER A 281 27.65 -13.34 21.16
CA SER A 281 28.21 -14.66 21.48
C SER A 281 27.28 -15.51 22.37
N PHE A 282 26.60 -14.88 23.34
CA PHE A 282 25.60 -15.56 24.16
C PHE A 282 24.41 -16.03 23.31
N LEU A 283 23.93 -15.18 22.41
CA LEU A 283 22.78 -15.47 21.56
C LEU A 283 23.06 -16.55 20.52
N GLU A 284 24.29 -16.65 20.02
CA GLU A 284 24.72 -17.72 19.10
C GLU A 284 24.69 -19.10 19.75
N VAL A 285 25.02 -19.18 21.04
CA VAL A 285 25.03 -20.45 21.81
C VAL A 285 23.64 -20.78 22.37
N SER A 286 22.80 -19.78 22.60
CA SER A 286 21.46 -19.98 23.14
C SER A 286 20.57 -20.80 22.20
N THR A 287 19.94 -21.84 22.73
CA THR A 287 18.97 -22.68 22.01
C THR A 287 17.52 -22.33 22.34
N VAL A 288 17.30 -21.33 23.21
CA VAL A 288 15.97 -20.93 23.69
C VAL A 288 15.33 -19.97 22.67
N PRO A 289 14.20 -20.33 22.04
CA PRO A 289 13.59 -19.51 20.99
C PRO A 289 13.16 -18.12 21.46
N ASP A 290 12.68 -17.98 22.70
CA ASP A 290 12.24 -16.69 23.24
C ASP A 290 13.40 -15.69 23.37
N ILE A 291 14.58 -16.18 23.77
CA ILE A 291 15.81 -15.39 23.84
C ILE A 291 16.22 -14.89 22.45
N GLN A 292 16.29 -15.81 21.48
CA GLN A 292 16.67 -15.49 20.10
C GLN A 292 15.68 -14.51 19.46
N LYS A 293 14.37 -14.75 19.64
CA LYS A 293 13.29 -13.90 19.16
C LYS A 293 13.37 -12.49 19.76
N ASN A 294 13.54 -12.37 21.07
CA ASN A 294 13.58 -11.07 21.73
C ASN A 294 14.83 -10.28 21.34
N ALA A 295 15.97 -10.94 21.16
CA ALA A 295 17.18 -10.31 20.65
C ALA A 295 17.01 -9.79 19.22
N ALA A 296 16.46 -10.59 18.30
CA ALA A 296 16.18 -10.15 16.94
C ALA A 296 15.18 -8.98 16.89
N LYS A 297 14.17 -8.97 17.77
CA LYS A 297 13.25 -7.84 17.93
C LYS A 297 13.94 -6.58 18.44
N ALA A 298 14.84 -6.70 19.42
CA ALA A 298 15.64 -5.58 19.92
C ALA A 298 16.52 -4.99 18.80
N ILE A 299 17.21 -5.84 18.03
CA ILE A 299 17.99 -5.42 16.86
C ILE A 299 17.11 -4.72 15.83
N THR A 300 15.91 -5.25 15.55
CA THR A 300 14.96 -4.63 14.60
C THR A 300 14.59 -3.21 15.02
N LYS A 301 14.27 -3.00 16.31
CA LYS A 301 13.93 -1.66 16.84
C LYS A 301 15.14 -0.72 16.78
N ALA A 302 16.30 -1.19 17.19
CA ALA A 302 17.55 -0.44 17.17
C ALA A 302 17.93 -0.01 15.74
N ALA A 303 17.73 -0.90 14.76
CA ALA A 303 18.07 -0.68 13.36
C ALA A 303 17.22 0.38 12.65
N TYR A 304 16.19 0.99 13.27
CA TYR A 304 15.50 2.15 12.68
C TYR A 304 16.35 3.41 12.67
N ASP A 305 17.38 3.50 13.52
CA ASP A 305 18.34 4.60 13.51
C ASP A 305 19.54 4.28 12.60
N SER A 306 19.92 5.25 11.75
CA SER A 306 20.97 5.05 10.76
C SER A 306 22.38 4.92 11.34
N GLU A 307 22.68 5.56 12.47
CA GLU A 307 23.98 5.44 13.14
C GLU A 307 24.09 4.11 13.89
N ILE A 308 22.99 3.68 14.53
CA ILE A 308 22.93 2.36 15.17
C ILE A 308 23.18 1.25 14.14
N ARG A 309 22.59 1.33 12.94
CA ARG A 309 22.88 0.34 11.87
C ARG A 309 24.37 0.24 11.53
N LYS A 310 25.12 1.34 11.55
CA LYS A 310 26.58 1.31 11.29
C LYS A 310 27.33 0.60 12.41
N ILE A 311 26.94 0.83 13.66
CA ILE A 311 27.52 0.16 14.83
C ILE A 311 27.23 -1.35 14.78
N LEU A 312 25.97 -1.72 14.51
CA LEU A 312 25.57 -3.13 14.38
C LEU A 312 26.31 -3.83 13.22
N HIS A 313 26.49 -3.15 12.09
CA HIS A 313 27.27 -3.65 10.97
C HIS A 313 28.74 -3.88 11.33
N TRP A 314 29.34 -2.94 12.06
CA TRP A 314 30.73 -3.05 12.52
C TRP A 314 30.97 -4.29 13.39
N GLU A 315 29.97 -4.67 14.21
CA GLU A 315 30.00 -5.88 15.03
C GLU A 315 29.51 -7.15 14.30
N GLU A 316 29.33 -7.09 12.97
CA GLU A 316 28.93 -8.22 12.12
C GLU A 316 27.60 -8.90 12.51
N VAL A 317 26.64 -8.11 13.03
CA VAL A 317 25.30 -8.60 13.46
C VAL A 317 24.57 -9.35 12.35
N GLU A 318 24.87 -9.06 11.08
CA GLU A 318 24.32 -9.77 9.93
C GLU A 318 24.57 -11.28 10.01
N LYS A 319 25.77 -11.73 10.45
CA LYS A 319 26.09 -13.16 10.55
C LYS A 319 25.18 -13.86 11.56
N PHE A 320 24.96 -13.24 12.72
CA PHE A 320 24.03 -13.72 13.73
C PHE A 320 22.59 -13.78 13.20
N LEU A 321 22.11 -12.74 12.51
CA LEU A 321 20.75 -12.76 11.95
C LEU A 321 20.56 -13.86 10.90
N LEU A 322 21.61 -14.17 10.12
CA LEU A 322 21.57 -15.27 9.16
C LEU A 322 21.54 -16.64 9.85
N SER A 323 22.27 -16.84 10.95
CA SER A 323 22.21 -18.12 11.69
C SER A 323 20.81 -18.37 12.29
N LEU A 324 20.10 -17.31 12.71
CA LEU A 324 18.73 -17.42 13.20
C LEU A 324 17.72 -17.91 12.14
N LEU A 325 17.98 -17.69 10.85
CA LEU A 325 17.11 -18.18 9.77
C LEU A 325 17.17 -19.72 9.60
N GLU A 326 18.24 -20.35 10.09
CA GLU A 326 18.45 -21.80 10.01
C GLU A 326 17.77 -22.58 11.15
N THR A 327 17.22 -21.88 12.13
CA THR A 327 16.51 -22.48 13.27
C THR A 327 15.22 -23.20 12.83
N ASN A 328 14.67 -24.06 13.68
CA ASN A 328 13.38 -24.72 13.40
C ASN A 328 12.16 -23.94 13.92
N ASN A 329 12.36 -22.81 14.61
CA ASN A 329 11.28 -22.04 15.20
C ASN A 329 10.82 -20.92 14.25
N ASP A 330 9.53 -20.91 13.91
CA ASP A 330 8.98 -19.93 12.98
C ASP A 330 8.98 -18.50 13.53
N GLU A 331 8.73 -18.30 14.83
CA GLU A 331 8.76 -16.95 15.43
C GLU A 331 10.17 -16.34 15.39
N VAL A 332 11.20 -17.17 15.57
CA VAL A 332 12.61 -16.75 15.45
C VAL A 332 12.92 -16.36 14.01
N LYS A 333 12.50 -17.16 13.01
CA LYS A 333 12.66 -16.82 11.59
C LYS A 333 11.96 -15.52 11.21
N VAL A 334 10.76 -15.29 11.75
CA VAL A 334 10.01 -14.04 11.54
C VAL A 334 10.79 -12.85 12.10
N ALA A 335 11.23 -12.94 13.36
CA ALA A 335 11.98 -11.86 14.01
C ALA A 335 13.33 -11.60 13.30
N ALA A 336 14.05 -12.65 12.91
CA ALA A 336 15.30 -12.55 12.16
C ALA A 336 15.09 -11.89 10.79
N SER A 337 14.05 -12.31 10.05
CA SER A 337 13.71 -11.71 8.74
C SER A 337 13.35 -10.22 8.87
N GLN A 338 12.63 -9.84 9.93
CA GLN A 338 12.32 -8.44 10.24
C GLN A 338 13.59 -7.63 10.55
N ALA A 339 14.50 -8.18 11.35
CA ALA A 339 15.78 -7.55 11.66
C ALA A 339 16.64 -7.36 10.41
N ILE A 340 16.71 -8.38 9.53
CA ILE A 340 17.38 -8.30 8.23
C ILE A 340 16.76 -7.18 7.38
N SER A 341 15.41 -7.12 7.31
CA SER A 341 14.69 -6.10 6.56
C SER A 341 15.03 -4.68 7.02
N ALA A 342 15.20 -4.44 8.31
CA ALA A 342 15.59 -3.16 8.89
C ALA A 342 17.08 -2.84 8.67
N MET A 343 17.98 -3.82 8.86
CA MET A 343 19.42 -3.65 8.65
C MET A 343 19.77 -3.32 7.18
N CYS A 344 19.00 -3.81 6.21
CA CYS A 344 19.24 -3.60 4.78
C CYS A 344 19.04 -2.15 4.27
N GLU A 345 18.58 -1.22 5.13
CA GLU A 345 18.64 0.20 4.82
C GLU A 345 20.08 0.74 4.81
N ASN A 346 21.00 0.09 5.52
CA ASN A 346 22.43 0.33 5.40
C ASN A 346 22.98 -0.40 4.16
N ILE A 347 23.74 0.32 3.31
CA ILE A 347 24.25 -0.20 2.02
C ILE A 347 25.25 -1.34 2.23
N ASP A 348 26.11 -1.27 3.25
CA ASP A 348 27.13 -2.27 3.56
C ASP A 348 26.47 -3.54 4.11
N SER A 349 25.54 -3.40 5.06
CA SER A 349 24.71 -4.52 5.56
C SER A 349 23.93 -5.18 4.43
N LYS A 350 23.34 -4.38 3.53
CA LYS A 350 22.58 -4.86 2.35
C LYS A 350 23.45 -5.67 1.38
N CYS A 351 24.74 -5.33 1.27
CA CYS A 351 25.71 -6.06 0.49
C CYS A 351 26.01 -7.44 1.10
N VAL A 352 26.28 -7.49 2.41
CA VAL A 352 26.58 -8.72 3.16
C VAL A 352 25.37 -9.66 3.17
N LEU A 353 24.22 -9.15 3.58
CA LEU A 353 22.94 -9.88 3.64
C LEU A 353 22.48 -10.31 2.24
N GLY A 354 22.79 -9.53 1.20
CA GLY A 354 22.49 -9.88 -0.18
C GLY A 354 23.19 -11.15 -0.64
N LEU A 355 24.49 -11.27 -0.35
CA LEU A 355 25.29 -12.42 -0.81
C LEU A 355 24.94 -13.73 -0.12
N GLN A 356 24.76 -13.71 1.20
CA GLN A 356 24.60 -14.92 2.00
C GLN A 356 23.14 -15.18 2.41
N GLY A 357 22.36 -14.12 2.61
CA GLY A 357 20.99 -14.21 3.12
C GLY A 357 19.93 -14.48 2.06
N ILE A 358 20.09 -13.94 0.85
CA ILE A 358 19.07 -14.10 -0.21
C ILE A 358 18.77 -15.58 -0.52
N PRO A 359 19.77 -16.47 -0.71
CA PRO A 359 19.48 -17.89 -0.96
C PRO A 359 18.69 -18.55 0.19
N GLN A 360 19.00 -18.21 1.44
CA GLN A 360 18.27 -18.74 2.59
C GLN A 360 16.84 -18.21 2.66
N LEU A 361 16.64 -16.92 2.44
CA LEU A 361 15.33 -16.27 2.39
C LEU A 361 14.48 -16.86 1.26
N VAL A 362 15.05 -17.08 0.07
CA VAL A 362 14.33 -17.70 -1.05
C VAL A 362 13.85 -19.11 -0.69
N ARG A 363 14.67 -19.92 0.00
CA ARG A 363 14.26 -21.24 0.51
C ARG A 363 13.07 -21.14 1.48
N LEU A 364 13.03 -20.11 2.33
CA LEU A 364 11.95 -19.89 3.29
C LEU A 364 10.62 -19.42 2.66
N LEU A 365 10.62 -19.00 1.39
CA LEU A 365 9.37 -18.72 0.66
C LEU A 365 8.46 -19.94 0.51
N SER A 366 9.04 -21.15 0.60
CA SER A 366 8.32 -22.42 0.58
C SER A 366 7.83 -22.87 1.96
N SER A 367 7.91 -22.03 3.00
CA SER A 367 7.40 -22.34 4.34
C SER A 367 5.87 -22.43 4.36
N ASP A 368 5.33 -23.37 5.14
CA ASP A 368 3.89 -23.48 5.40
C ASP A 368 3.35 -22.33 6.26
N ASN A 369 4.23 -21.61 6.97
CA ASN A 369 3.86 -20.51 7.83
C ASN A 369 3.74 -19.18 7.05
N GLU A 370 2.53 -18.63 7.00
CA GLU A 370 2.23 -17.36 6.32
C GLU A 370 2.97 -16.15 6.90
N GLU A 371 3.27 -16.14 8.21
CA GLU A 371 4.03 -15.06 8.85
C GLU A 371 5.49 -15.09 8.45
N VAL A 372 6.07 -16.28 8.38
CA VAL A 372 7.44 -16.47 7.86
C VAL A 372 7.52 -15.97 6.43
N LYS A 373 6.57 -16.38 5.56
CA LYS A 373 6.52 -15.91 4.17
C LYS A 373 6.39 -14.40 4.07
N GLU A 374 5.48 -13.77 4.83
CA GLU A 374 5.32 -12.31 4.83
C GLU A 374 6.64 -11.61 5.24
N ALA A 375 7.27 -12.04 6.33
CA ALA A 375 8.50 -11.43 6.83
C ALA A 375 9.67 -11.60 5.84
N VAL A 376 9.82 -12.79 5.26
CA VAL A 376 10.84 -13.12 4.26
C VAL A 376 10.70 -12.27 3.00
N VAL A 377 9.49 -12.18 2.44
CA VAL A 377 9.24 -11.40 1.22
C VAL A 377 9.46 -9.90 1.49
N THR A 378 9.13 -9.43 2.70
CA THR A 378 9.42 -8.05 3.13
C THR A 378 10.93 -7.80 3.18
N ALA A 379 11.72 -8.72 3.73
CA ALA A 379 13.17 -8.65 3.72
C ALA A 379 13.74 -8.63 2.29
N LEU A 380 13.27 -9.52 1.41
CA LEU A 380 13.67 -9.57 -0.01
C LEU A 380 13.33 -8.28 -0.76
N THR A 381 12.20 -7.65 -0.45
CA THR A 381 11.80 -6.37 -1.05
C THR A 381 12.83 -5.28 -0.73
N ASN A 382 13.19 -5.14 0.55
CA ASN A 382 14.18 -4.15 0.97
C ASN A 382 15.57 -4.47 0.43
N LEU A 383 15.98 -5.75 0.42
CA LEU A 383 17.25 -6.23 -0.15
C LEU A 383 17.39 -5.93 -1.65
N THR A 384 16.31 -6.04 -2.43
CA THR A 384 16.33 -5.83 -3.89
C THR A 384 16.09 -4.38 -4.31
N THR A 385 15.49 -3.56 -3.45
CA THR A 385 15.18 -2.15 -3.75
C THR A 385 16.46 -1.38 -4.07
N ALA A 386 16.51 -0.75 -5.25
CA ALA A 386 17.69 -0.03 -5.74
C ALA A 386 19.01 -0.84 -5.72
N SER A 387 18.94 -2.18 -5.77
CA SER A 387 20.11 -3.06 -5.79
C SER A 387 19.98 -4.09 -6.92
N PRO A 388 20.47 -3.76 -8.13
CA PRO A 388 20.49 -4.70 -9.25
C PRO A 388 21.26 -5.98 -8.91
N ARG A 389 22.39 -5.87 -8.19
CA ARG A 389 23.16 -7.03 -7.76
C ARG A 389 22.31 -8.02 -6.94
N ASN A 390 21.61 -7.54 -5.91
CA ASN A 390 20.78 -8.41 -5.08
C ASN A 390 19.60 -8.98 -5.88
N ALA A 391 19.03 -8.20 -6.80
CA ALA A 391 17.99 -8.70 -7.71
C ALA A 391 18.49 -9.86 -8.60
N SER A 392 19.75 -9.82 -9.06
CA SER A 392 20.37 -10.94 -9.79
C SER A 392 20.53 -12.16 -8.90
N VAL A 393 20.99 -11.99 -7.64
CA VAL A 393 21.14 -13.09 -6.68
C VAL A 393 19.79 -13.77 -6.38
N VAL A 394 18.68 -13.03 -6.29
CA VAL A 394 17.34 -13.63 -6.13
C VAL A 394 16.98 -14.52 -7.34
N ALA A 395 17.30 -14.07 -8.55
CA ALA A 395 17.03 -14.83 -9.76
C ALA A 395 17.92 -16.08 -9.86
N GLU A 396 19.20 -15.96 -9.51
CA GLU A 396 20.17 -17.07 -9.45
C GLU A 396 19.80 -18.12 -8.40
N ALA A 397 19.22 -17.69 -7.28
CA ALA A 397 18.70 -18.57 -6.22
C ALA A 397 17.33 -19.21 -6.56
N GLU A 398 16.88 -19.15 -7.82
CA GLU A 398 15.60 -19.67 -8.30
C GLU A 398 14.35 -19.06 -7.61
N GLY A 399 14.47 -17.82 -7.10
CA GLY A 399 13.40 -17.17 -6.33
C GLY A 399 12.17 -16.74 -7.12
N ILE A 400 12.22 -16.71 -8.46
CA ILE A 400 11.12 -16.23 -9.31
C ILE A 400 9.86 -17.10 -9.13
N ALA A 401 9.97 -18.43 -9.19
CA ALA A 401 8.81 -19.31 -9.10
C ALA A 401 8.14 -19.28 -7.70
N PRO A 402 8.88 -19.34 -6.58
CA PRO A 402 8.29 -19.13 -5.25
C PRO A 402 7.60 -17.77 -5.09
N LEU A 403 8.21 -16.68 -5.59
CA LEU A 403 7.59 -15.35 -5.54
C LEU A 403 6.29 -15.26 -6.36
N MET A 404 6.24 -15.92 -7.52
CA MET A 404 5.03 -16.04 -8.33
C MET A 404 3.91 -16.78 -7.57
N ASN A 405 4.25 -17.83 -6.82
CA ASN A 405 3.27 -18.56 -6.00
C ASN A 405 2.73 -17.68 -4.87
N THR A 406 3.57 -16.82 -4.27
CA THR A 406 3.18 -15.87 -3.21
C THR A 406 2.14 -14.84 -3.67
N LEU A 407 1.96 -14.62 -4.99
CA LEU A 407 0.89 -13.77 -5.50
C LEU A 407 -0.52 -14.29 -5.17
N ASN A 408 -0.64 -15.57 -4.82
CA ASN A 408 -1.87 -16.22 -4.37
C ASN A 408 -1.90 -16.48 -2.85
N ALA A 409 -1.03 -15.84 -2.07
CA ALA A 409 -1.00 -15.97 -0.62
C ALA A 409 -2.26 -15.38 0.06
N GLN A 410 -2.48 -15.69 1.33
CA GLN A 410 -3.64 -15.19 2.08
C GLN A 410 -3.43 -13.76 2.61
N ARG A 411 -2.18 -13.36 2.81
CA ARG A 411 -1.83 -12.08 3.45
C ARG A 411 -1.48 -11.02 2.41
N ASP A 412 -2.23 -9.92 2.40
CA ASP A 412 -2.06 -8.81 1.44
C ASP A 412 -0.63 -8.26 1.40
N ARG A 413 0.04 -8.15 2.55
CA ARG A 413 1.43 -7.65 2.63
C ARG A 413 2.41 -8.58 1.91
N ALA A 414 2.23 -9.90 2.02
CA ALA A 414 3.05 -10.86 1.30
C ALA A 414 2.85 -10.71 -0.22
N ILE A 415 1.60 -10.57 -0.68
CA ILE A 415 1.27 -10.35 -2.10
C ILE A 415 1.91 -9.04 -2.59
N SER A 416 1.69 -7.91 -1.90
CA SER A 416 2.20 -6.61 -2.35
C SER A 416 3.72 -6.57 -2.41
N ASN A 417 4.39 -7.19 -1.44
CA ASN A 417 5.85 -7.26 -1.40
C ASN A 417 6.40 -8.23 -2.45
N ALA A 418 5.73 -9.34 -2.73
CA ALA A 418 6.14 -10.27 -3.80
C ALA A 418 6.09 -9.58 -5.17
N ILE A 419 5.02 -8.82 -5.45
CA ILE A 419 4.91 -7.99 -6.67
C ILE A 419 6.07 -6.97 -6.73
N ALA A 420 6.40 -6.34 -5.61
CA ALA A 420 7.49 -5.36 -5.55
C ALA A 420 8.86 -6.00 -5.84
N VAL A 421 9.15 -7.18 -5.27
CA VAL A 421 10.39 -7.94 -5.58
C VAL A 421 10.44 -8.27 -7.07
N LEU A 422 9.38 -8.86 -7.63
CA LEU A 422 9.31 -9.21 -9.05
C LEU A 422 9.52 -7.98 -9.95
N THR A 423 8.97 -6.83 -9.55
CA THR A 423 9.15 -5.57 -10.30
C THR A 423 10.58 -5.04 -10.18
N ASN A 424 11.22 -5.14 -9.02
CA ASN A 424 12.64 -4.80 -8.85
C ASN A 424 13.54 -5.68 -9.73
N LEU A 425 13.24 -6.98 -9.81
CA LEU A 425 13.94 -7.93 -10.69
C LEU A 425 13.75 -7.58 -12.17
N SER A 426 12.56 -7.11 -12.55
CA SER A 426 12.21 -6.76 -13.93
C SER A 426 13.01 -5.60 -14.51
N LEU A 427 13.76 -4.86 -13.69
CA LEU A 427 14.70 -3.84 -14.18
C LEU A 427 15.83 -4.46 -15.02
N GLN A 428 16.12 -5.75 -14.81
CA GLN A 428 17.05 -6.51 -15.65
C GLN A 428 16.30 -7.26 -16.75
N GLU A 429 16.79 -7.15 -17.99
CA GLU A 429 16.20 -7.77 -19.18
C GLU A 429 16.06 -9.30 -19.03
N SER A 430 17.11 -9.98 -18.55
CA SER A 430 17.15 -11.44 -18.36
C SER A 430 16.09 -11.93 -17.36
N SER A 431 16.01 -11.29 -16.20
CA SER A 431 15.02 -11.58 -15.17
C SER A 431 13.60 -11.25 -15.64
N ARG A 432 13.41 -10.14 -16.38
CA ARG A 432 12.11 -9.77 -16.98
C ARG A 432 11.59 -10.86 -17.91
N VAL A 433 12.43 -11.37 -18.81
CA VAL A 433 12.07 -12.47 -19.73
C VAL A 433 11.74 -13.75 -18.95
N SER A 434 12.52 -14.09 -17.93
CA SER A 434 12.26 -15.26 -17.08
C SER A 434 10.92 -15.14 -16.33
N ILE A 435 10.63 -13.98 -15.72
CA ILE A 435 9.36 -13.71 -15.03
C ILE A 435 8.17 -13.81 -16.00
N ARG A 436 8.32 -13.25 -17.21
CA ARG A 436 7.28 -13.38 -18.27
C ARG A 436 7.00 -14.83 -18.62
N ARG A 437 8.03 -15.67 -18.75
CA ARG A 437 7.87 -17.11 -19.03
C ARG A 437 7.09 -17.85 -17.94
N HIS A 438 7.06 -17.34 -16.71
CA HIS A 438 6.25 -17.88 -15.61
C HIS A 438 4.80 -17.35 -15.59
N GLY A 439 4.39 -16.53 -16.56
CA GLY A 439 3.00 -16.08 -16.70
C GLY A 439 2.59 -14.93 -15.77
N ILE A 440 3.47 -13.94 -15.57
CA ILE A 440 3.22 -12.79 -14.69
C ILE A 440 1.92 -12.04 -15.01
N MET A 441 1.57 -11.86 -16.30
CA MET A 441 0.36 -11.14 -16.67
C MET A 441 -0.90 -11.87 -16.21
N SER A 442 -0.92 -13.20 -16.32
CA SER A 442 -2.00 -14.02 -15.78
C SER A 442 -2.06 -13.95 -14.25
N ALA A 443 -0.91 -14.00 -13.57
CA ALA A 443 -0.86 -14.00 -12.10
C ALA A 443 -1.29 -12.66 -11.48
N LEU A 444 -1.12 -11.54 -12.19
CA LEU A 444 -1.52 -10.20 -11.72
C LEU A 444 -3.04 -9.95 -11.74
N VAL A 445 -3.83 -10.77 -12.45
CA VAL A 445 -5.30 -10.57 -12.55
C VAL A 445 -5.99 -10.66 -11.17
N GLY A 446 -5.56 -11.59 -10.31
CA GLY A 446 -6.08 -11.72 -8.94
C GLY A 446 -5.78 -10.49 -8.09
N PRO A 447 -4.50 -10.09 -7.93
CA PRO A 447 -4.09 -8.88 -7.22
C PRO A 447 -4.76 -7.59 -7.71
N LEU A 448 -5.02 -7.44 -9.01
CA LEU A 448 -5.77 -6.27 -9.55
C LEU A 448 -7.21 -6.20 -9.02
N ARG A 449 -7.82 -7.34 -8.68
CA ARG A 449 -9.18 -7.44 -8.10
C ARG A 449 -9.19 -7.42 -6.57
N SER A 450 -8.04 -7.31 -5.91
CA SER A 450 -7.97 -7.27 -4.44
C SER A 450 -8.77 -6.09 -3.87
N THR A 451 -9.31 -6.23 -2.66
CA THR A 451 -9.93 -5.13 -1.92
C THR A 451 -8.90 -4.22 -1.24
N ASN A 452 -7.63 -4.64 -1.18
CA ASN A 452 -6.56 -3.90 -0.53
C ASN A 452 -5.89 -2.94 -1.51
N SER A 453 -5.91 -1.64 -1.19
CA SER A 453 -5.35 -0.61 -2.05
C SER A 453 -3.83 -0.73 -2.27
N GLN A 454 -3.09 -1.27 -1.31
CA GLN A 454 -1.64 -1.49 -1.47
C GLN A 454 -1.37 -2.59 -2.51
N VAL A 455 -2.11 -3.70 -2.43
CA VAL A 455 -2.02 -4.79 -3.43
C VAL A 455 -2.42 -4.28 -4.82
N GLN A 456 -3.55 -3.57 -4.93
CA GLN A 456 -3.99 -2.96 -6.19
C GLN A 456 -2.95 -2.00 -6.78
N SER A 457 -2.35 -1.13 -5.93
CA SER A 457 -1.35 -0.16 -6.36
C SER A 457 -0.12 -0.86 -6.95
N LYS A 458 0.42 -1.86 -6.23
CA LYS A 458 1.58 -2.64 -6.68
C LYS A 458 1.26 -3.46 -7.92
N ALA A 459 0.07 -4.06 -8.00
CA ALA A 459 -0.35 -4.84 -9.16
C ALA A 459 -0.47 -3.97 -10.42
N ALA A 460 -1.10 -2.80 -10.34
CA ALA A 460 -1.18 -1.87 -11.46
C ALA A 460 0.20 -1.35 -11.87
N PHE A 461 1.09 -1.06 -10.92
CA PHE A 461 2.48 -0.70 -11.21
C PHE A 461 3.23 -1.82 -11.92
N ALA A 462 3.06 -3.08 -11.50
CA ALA A 462 3.66 -4.23 -12.18
C ALA A 462 3.13 -4.40 -13.60
N VAL A 463 1.83 -4.20 -13.85
CA VAL A 463 1.29 -4.19 -15.22
C VAL A 463 2.00 -3.14 -16.09
N ALA A 464 2.20 -1.93 -15.57
CA ALA A 464 2.94 -0.90 -16.29
C ALA A 464 4.41 -1.29 -16.55
N ALA A 465 5.06 -1.97 -15.60
CA ALA A 465 6.45 -2.40 -15.71
C ALA A 465 6.64 -3.56 -16.72
N PHE A 466 5.74 -4.54 -16.73
CA PHE A 466 5.83 -5.71 -17.61
C PHE A 466 5.14 -5.52 -18.96
N GLY A 467 4.26 -4.51 -19.13
CA GLY A 467 3.51 -4.25 -20.36
C GLY A 467 4.29 -3.57 -21.49
N CYS A 468 5.63 -3.53 -21.40
CA CYS A 468 6.48 -2.77 -22.31
C CYS A 468 6.50 -3.33 -23.76
N ASP A 469 6.30 -4.63 -23.94
CA ASP A 469 6.25 -5.28 -25.25
C ASP A 469 4.84 -5.73 -25.68
N ALA A 470 4.65 -5.97 -26.99
CA ALA A 470 3.35 -6.29 -27.59
C ALA A 470 2.79 -7.64 -27.14
N ASP A 471 3.65 -8.63 -26.88
CA ASP A 471 3.24 -9.95 -26.44
C ASP A 471 2.67 -9.89 -25.03
N ALA A 472 3.33 -9.16 -24.11
CA ALA A 472 2.87 -8.99 -22.74
C ALA A 472 1.51 -8.24 -22.68
N ARG A 473 1.31 -7.22 -23.52
CA ARG A 473 0.00 -6.55 -23.66
C ARG A 473 -1.07 -7.47 -24.22
N THR A 474 -0.72 -8.29 -25.21
CA THR A 474 -1.61 -9.30 -25.79
C THR A 474 -2.00 -10.37 -24.78
N GLU A 475 -1.05 -10.85 -23.97
CA GLU A 475 -1.31 -11.80 -22.88
C GLU A 475 -2.29 -11.20 -21.87
N LEU A 476 -2.04 -9.99 -21.38
CA LEU A 476 -2.92 -9.30 -20.44
C LEU A 476 -4.35 -9.14 -20.99
N ARG A 477 -4.47 -8.82 -22.29
CA ARG A 477 -5.76 -8.73 -22.98
C ARG A 477 -6.48 -10.08 -23.00
N ASN A 478 -5.77 -11.15 -23.39
CA ASN A 478 -6.34 -12.50 -23.54
C ASN A 478 -6.78 -13.10 -22.19
N VAL A 479 -6.07 -12.81 -21.09
CA VAL A 479 -6.45 -13.27 -19.75
C VAL A 479 -7.54 -12.40 -19.09
N GLY A 480 -8.06 -11.39 -19.78
CA GLY A 480 -9.10 -10.51 -19.27
C GLY A 480 -8.64 -9.53 -18.18
N GLY A 481 -7.34 -9.21 -18.13
CA GLY A 481 -6.75 -8.31 -17.14
C GLY A 481 -7.06 -6.83 -17.34
N LEU A 482 -7.51 -6.43 -18.54
CA LEU A 482 -7.87 -5.03 -18.85
C LEU A 482 -9.12 -4.57 -18.08
N GLY A 483 -10.11 -5.43 -17.88
CA GLY A 483 -11.32 -5.08 -17.12
C GLY A 483 -11.02 -4.61 -15.69
N PRO A 484 -10.36 -5.44 -14.85
CA PRO A 484 -9.89 -5.03 -13.53
C PRO A 484 -9.07 -3.74 -13.55
N LEU A 485 -8.18 -3.60 -14.54
CA LEU A 485 -7.34 -2.41 -14.65
C LEU A 485 -8.18 -1.14 -14.85
N ILE A 486 -9.25 -1.20 -15.65
CA ILE A 486 -10.18 -0.08 -15.84
C ILE A 486 -11.00 0.20 -14.58
N GLU A 487 -11.44 -0.83 -13.85
CA GLU A 487 -12.12 -0.64 -12.56
C GLU A 487 -11.25 0.17 -11.56
N LEU A 488 -9.93 -0.04 -11.57
CA LEU A 488 -8.99 0.71 -10.72
C LEU A 488 -8.90 2.21 -11.06
N LEU A 489 -9.30 2.66 -12.27
CA LEU A 489 -9.38 4.09 -12.60
C LEU A 489 -10.43 4.83 -11.76
N HIS A 490 -11.44 4.12 -11.24
CA HIS A 490 -12.43 4.67 -10.31
C HIS A 490 -11.96 4.70 -8.85
N SER A 491 -10.76 4.19 -8.53
CA SER A 491 -10.28 4.11 -7.16
C SER A 491 -10.17 5.48 -6.48
N LYS A 492 -10.63 5.56 -5.23
CA LYS A 492 -10.48 6.76 -4.39
C LYS A 492 -9.03 6.95 -3.93
N ASN A 493 -8.23 5.89 -3.89
CA ASN A 493 -6.82 5.95 -3.54
C ASN A 493 -6.02 6.56 -4.70
N GLU A 494 -5.27 7.62 -4.43
CA GLU A 494 -4.50 8.36 -5.44
C GLU A 494 -3.42 7.50 -6.11
N GLU A 495 -2.69 6.71 -5.33
CA GLU A 495 -1.59 5.89 -5.82
C GLU A 495 -2.09 4.77 -6.76
N VAL A 496 -3.17 4.08 -6.36
CA VAL A 496 -3.85 3.08 -7.19
C VAL A 496 -4.27 3.69 -8.52
N ARG A 497 -4.97 4.82 -8.46
CA ARG A 497 -5.49 5.50 -9.67
C ARG A 497 -4.35 5.97 -10.58
N ARG A 498 -3.28 6.51 -10.01
CA ARG A 498 -2.08 6.96 -10.74
C ARG A 498 -1.41 5.78 -11.47
N ASN A 499 -1.20 4.66 -10.78
CA ASN A 499 -0.57 3.48 -11.34
C ASN A 499 -1.46 2.80 -12.40
N ALA A 500 -2.78 2.79 -12.19
CA ALA A 500 -3.74 2.32 -13.18
C ALA A 500 -3.69 3.17 -14.47
N CYS A 501 -3.64 4.51 -14.35
CA CYS A 501 -3.48 5.39 -15.52
C CYS A 501 -2.18 5.09 -16.28
N TRP A 502 -1.07 4.87 -15.57
CA TRP A 502 0.21 4.51 -16.20
C TRP A 502 0.13 3.16 -16.92
N ALA A 503 -0.44 2.14 -16.29
CA ALA A 503 -0.64 0.85 -16.93
C ALA A 503 -1.53 0.95 -18.18
N VAL A 504 -2.61 1.74 -18.15
CA VAL A 504 -3.46 2.01 -19.33
C VAL A 504 -2.67 2.72 -20.43
N MET A 505 -1.86 3.72 -20.11
CA MET A 505 -0.98 4.40 -21.07
C MET A 505 -0.03 3.43 -21.76
N VAL A 506 0.61 2.53 -21.01
CA VAL A 506 1.52 1.51 -21.56
C VAL A 506 0.74 0.53 -22.45
N CYS A 507 -0.40 0.03 -21.97
CA CYS A 507 -1.26 -0.90 -22.71
C CYS A 507 -1.83 -0.29 -24.01
N GLY A 508 -2.16 1.01 -24.01
CA GLY A 508 -2.66 1.74 -25.17
C GLY A 508 -1.61 1.97 -26.28
N SER A 509 -0.38 1.50 -26.11
CA SER A 509 0.66 1.55 -27.14
C SER A 509 0.46 0.52 -28.26
N ASP A 510 -0.38 -0.48 -28.05
CA ASP A 510 -0.80 -1.46 -29.05
C ASP A 510 -2.24 -1.17 -29.51
N GLU A 511 -2.47 -1.13 -30.82
CA GLU A 511 -3.77 -0.74 -31.40
C GLU A 511 -4.91 -1.65 -30.93
N LEU A 512 -4.70 -2.97 -30.98
CA LEU A 512 -5.72 -3.94 -30.57
C LEU A 512 -6.07 -3.81 -29.07
N THR A 513 -5.06 -3.58 -28.24
CA THR A 513 -5.24 -3.35 -26.81
C THR A 513 -5.93 -2.01 -26.53
N ALA A 514 -5.57 -0.96 -27.27
CA ALA A 514 -6.21 0.36 -27.15
C ALA A 514 -7.70 0.31 -27.54
N VAL A 515 -8.05 -0.39 -28.63
CA VAL A 515 -9.45 -0.59 -29.04
C VAL A 515 -10.25 -1.29 -27.93
N GLU A 516 -9.68 -2.32 -27.32
CA GLU A 516 -10.35 -3.04 -26.23
C GLU A 516 -10.49 -2.17 -24.96
N LEU A 517 -9.46 -1.41 -24.60
CA LEU A 517 -9.54 -0.43 -23.49
C LEU A 517 -10.65 0.61 -23.74
N CYS A 518 -10.75 1.13 -24.97
CA CYS A 518 -11.83 2.03 -25.36
C CYS A 518 -13.21 1.36 -25.28
N ARG A 519 -13.33 0.11 -25.73
CA ARG A 519 -14.57 -0.68 -25.63
C ARG A 519 -15.02 -0.88 -24.17
N LEU A 520 -14.07 -1.00 -23.25
CA LEU A 520 -14.31 -1.10 -21.81
C LEU A 520 -14.61 0.25 -21.13
N GLY A 521 -14.66 1.36 -21.89
CA GLY A 521 -15.01 2.69 -21.37
C GLY A 521 -13.84 3.47 -20.77
N ALA A 522 -12.59 3.04 -20.99
CA ALA A 522 -11.41 3.72 -20.45
C ALA A 522 -11.34 5.20 -20.81
N LEU A 523 -11.78 5.54 -22.03
CA LEU A 523 -11.71 6.90 -22.56
C LEU A 523 -12.58 7.87 -21.77
N ASP A 524 -13.84 7.53 -21.54
CA ASP A 524 -14.79 8.38 -20.79
C ASP A 524 -14.32 8.58 -19.34
N ILE A 525 -13.81 7.52 -18.71
CA ILE A 525 -13.30 7.56 -17.34
C ILE A 525 -12.07 8.47 -17.25
N LEU A 526 -11.14 8.38 -18.22
CA LEU A 526 -9.95 9.24 -18.26
C LEU A 526 -10.33 10.70 -18.56
N GLU A 527 -11.32 10.96 -19.42
CA GLU A 527 -11.87 12.31 -19.62
C GLU A 527 -12.41 12.88 -18.29
N GLU A 528 -13.23 12.12 -17.56
CA GLU A 528 -13.75 12.53 -16.26
C GLU A 528 -12.63 12.82 -15.24
N ILE A 529 -11.62 11.95 -15.17
CA ILE A 529 -10.45 12.13 -14.29
C ILE A 529 -9.72 13.43 -14.63
N ASN A 530 -9.51 13.73 -15.91
CA ASN A 530 -8.77 14.90 -16.35
C ASN A 530 -9.56 16.21 -16.24
N LEU A 531 -10.89 16.15 -16.12
CA LEU A 531 -11.73 17.30 -15.76
C LEU A 531 -11.67 17.64 -14.26
N SER A 532 -11.36 16.66 -13.42
CA SER A 532 -11.25 16.85 -11.97
C SER A 532 -9.91 17.42 -11.56
N THR A 533 -9.90 18.56 -10.87
CA THR A 533 -8.67 19.16 -10.31
C THR A 533 -7.98 18.28 -9.26
N LYS A 534 -8.75 17.40 -8.58
CA LYS A 534 -8.23 16.49 -7.54
C LYS A 534 -7.77 15.15 -8.09
N ARG A 535 -8.44 14.61 -9.12
CA ARG A 535 -8.13 13.25 -9.62
C ARG A 535 -7.07 13.23 -10.72
N LYS A 536 -6.95 14.32 -11.48
CA LYS A 536 -6.05 14.50 -12.60
C LYS A 536 -4.58 14.27 -12.21
N ASN A 537 -3.83 13.61 -13.06
CA ASN A 537 -2.38 13.44 -12.94
C ASN A 537 -1.71 13.33 -14.32
N LYS A 538 -0.37 13.40 -14.38
CA LYS A 538 0.37 13.35 -15.66
C LYS A 538 0.12 12.07 -16.46
N PHE A 539 -0.06 10.93 -15.79
CA PHE A 539 -0.35 9.67 -16.45
C PHE A 539 -1.78 9.58 -16.94
N SER A 540 -2.75 10.24 -16.30
CA SER A 540 -4.13 10.28 -16.82
C SER A 540 -4.23 11.09 -18.11
N GLU A 541 -3.46 12.18 -18.21
CA GLU A 541 -3.37 12.97 -19.45
C GLU A 541 -2.70 12.15 -20.57
N ALA A 542 -1.55 11.54 -20.26
CA ALA A 542 -0.80 10.74 -21.22
C ALA A 542 -1.57 9.48 -21.65
N ALA A 543 -2.29 8.82 -20.74
CA ALA A 543 -3.16 7.69 -21.08
C ALA A 543 -4.29 8.09 -22.02
N LEU A 544 -4.94 9.23 -21.74
CA LEU A 544 -6.00 9.76 -22.59
C LEU A 544 -5.47 10.08 -23.99
N GLU A 545 -4.35 10.80 -24.08
CA GLU A 545 -3.71 11.11 -25.35
C GLU A 545 -3.33 9.85 -26.12
N LYS A 546 -2.78 8.85 -25.41
CA LYS A 546 -2.34 7.60 -26.04
C LYS A 546 -3.49 6.75 -26.59
N LEU A 547 -4.64 6.72 -25.90
CA LEU A 547 -5.84 6.07 -26.44
C LEU A 547 -6.38 6.83 -27.66
N LEU A 548 -6.37 8.17 -27.60
CA LEU A 548 -6.80 9.02 -28.71
C LEU A 548 -5.89 8.92 -29.94
N ASP A 549 -4.61 8.60 -29.79
CA ASP A 549 -3.71 8.33 -30.92
C ASP A 549 -4.21 7.19 -31.82
N ASN A 550 -4.99 6.25 -31.27
CA ASN A 550 -5.61 5.15 -32.01
C ASN A 550 -6.95 5.53 -32.67
N ASN A 551 -7.47 6.73 -32.41
CA ASN A 551 -8.66 7.28 -33.05
C ASN A 551 -8.47 8.78 -33.34
N LEU A 552 -7.76 9.08 -34.43
CA LEU A 552 -7.38 10.45 -34.79
C LEU A 552 -8.58 11.38 -35.04
N SER A 553 -9.69 10.86 -35.57
CA SER A 553 -10.93 11.63 -35.76
C SER A 553 -11.45 12.16 -34.42
N GLN A 554 -11.48 11.29 -33.41
CA GLN A 554 -11.87 11.66 -32.06
C GLN A 554 -10.83 12.56 -31.40
N LYS A 555 -9.53 12.27 -31.56
CA LYS A 555 -8.43 13.11 -31.07
C LYS A 555 -8.57 14.54 -31.56
N TYR A 556 -8.73 14.72 -32.86
CA TYR A 556 -8.84 16.05 -33.47
C TYR A 556 -10.12 16.78 -33.07
N SER A 557 -11.23 16.05 -32.93
CA SER A 557 -12.51 16.60 -32.49
C SER A 557 -12.48 17.05 -31.02
N ARG A 558 -11.72 16.35 -30.16
CA ARG A 558 -11.58 16.67 -28.73
C ARG A 558 -10.51 17.72 -28.45
N MET A 559 -9.31 17.49 -28.95
CA MET A 559 -8.12 18.28 -28.61
C MET A 559 -7.90 19.44 -29.59
N GLY A 560 -8.50 19.40 -30.78
CA GLY A 560 -8.25 20.39 -31.83
C GLY A 560 -6.83 20.35 -32.38
N TYR A 561 -6.06 19.30 -32.09
CA TYR A 561 -4.65 19.21 -32.44
C TYR A 561 -4.28 17.80 -32.86
N LEU A 562 -3.58 17.68 -33.99
CA LEU A 562 -2.85 16.49 -34.42
C LEU A 562 -1.39 16.87 -34.64
N SER A 563 -0.46 16.13 -34.06
CA SER A 563 0.96 16.36 -34.24
C SER A 563 1.44 15.86 -35.61
N SER A 564 2.70 16.13 -35.95
CA SER A 564 3.34 15.55 -37.14
C SER A 564 3.49 14.03 -37.10
N SER A 565 3.43 13.39 -35.92
CA SER A 565 3.45 11.93 -35.80
C SER A 565 2.07 11.28 -35.94
N ASN A 566 0.99 12.06 -35.85
CA ASN A 566 -0.35 11.57 -36.10
C ASN A 566 -0.63 11.59 -37.61
N ILE A 567 -0.56 10.42 -38.24
CA ILE A 567 -0.72 10.24 -39.69
C ILE A 567 -2.20 9.93 -40.00
N ILE A 568 -2.89 10.85 -40.68
CA ILE A 568 -4.29 10.69 -41.08
C ILE A 568 -4.39 9.60 -42.14
N THR A 569 -5.04 8.47 -41.83
CA THR A 569 -5.29 7.36 -42.77
C THR A 569 -6.72 7.40 -43.34
N ASN A 570 -7.03 6.49 -44.26
CA ASN A 570 -8.39 6.33 -44.79
C ASN A 570 -9.36 5.93 -43.66
N GLY A 571 -10.55 6.53 -43.64
CA GLY A 571 -11.52 6.35 -42.56
C GLY A 571 -11.56 7.52 -41.57
N PHE A 572 -10.62 8.47 -41.65
CA PHE A 572 -10.65 9.69 -40.84
C PHE A 572 -11.82 10.59 -41.23
N TYR A 573 -12.43 11.24 -40.23
CA TYR A 573 -13.43 12.29 -40.44
C TYR A 573 -13.31 13.41 -39.41
N ASP A 574 -13.69 14.60 -39.84
CA ASP A 574 -13.78 15.79 -39.00
C ASP A 574 -15.26 16.18 -38.83
N CYS A 575 -15.85 15.83 -37.69
CA CYS A 575 -17.18 16.28 -37.29
C CYS A 575 -17.19 17.61 -36.51
N GLY A 576 -16.02 18.20 -36.27
CA GLY A 576 -15.86 19.47 -35.56
C GLY A 576 -15.49 19.32 -34.10
N GLN A 577 -15.33 20.46 -33.43
CA GLN A 577 -14.92 20.46 -32.04
C GLN A 577 -16.08 20.01 -31.14
N ILE A 578 -15.86 18.94 -30.39
CA ILE A 578 -16.84 18.43 -29.44
C ILE A 578 -16.56 19.04 -28.07
N LYS A 579 -17.60 19.60 -27.45
CA LYS A 579 -17.51 20.14 -26.10
C LYS A 579 -17.14 19.04 -25.09
N PRO A 580 -16.44 19.38 -23.98
CA PRO A 580 -16.20 18.42 -22.90
C PRO A 580 -17.50 17.73 -22.47
N GLY A 581 -17.49 16.39 -22.37
CA GLY A 581 -18.65 15.57 -22.03
C GLY A 581 -19.64 15.29 -23.18
N GLY A 582 -19.46 15.85 -24.38
CA GLY A 582 -20.26 15.47 -25.55
C GLY A 582 -19.91 14.07 -26.07
N LYS A 583 -20.87 13.30 -26.56
CA LYS A 583 -20.61 11.98 -27.17
C LYS A 583 -19.91 12.15 -28.53
N PHE A 584 -18.81 11.43 -28.77
CA PHE A 584 -18.23 11.27 -30.11
C PHE A 584 -19.05 10.21 -30.85
N LEU A 585 -19.58 10.58 -32.02
CA LEU A 585 -20.42 9.71 -32.83
C LEU A 585 -19.60 9.03 -33.90
N SER A 586 -19.84 7.74 -34.11
CA SER A 586 -19.25 7.00 -35.22
C SER A 586 -19.77 7.51 -36.57
N LEU A 587 -19.02 7.22 -37.63
CA LEU A 587 -19.40 7.61 -38.98
C LEU A 587 -20.76 7.03 -39.42
N GLU A 588 -21.10 5.82 -38.94
CA GLU A 588 -22.40 5.19 -39.18
C GLU A 588 -23.54 5.86 -38.39
N GLU A 589 -23.28 6.30 -37.15
CA GLU A 589 -24.27 7.08 -36.38
C GLU A 589 -24.50 8.46 -37.02
N LEU A 590 -23.44 9.06 -37.57
CA LEU A 590 -23.51 10.35 -38.26
C LEU A 590 -24.23 10.25 -39.61
N SER A 591 -24.07 9.16 -40.36
CA SER A 591 -24.73 8.97 -41.66
C SER A 591 -26.25 8.80 -41.55
N LYS A 592 -26.75 8.41 -40.37
CA LYS A 592 -28.17 8.26 -40.07
C LYS A 592 -28.84 9.56 -39.62
N GLN A 593 -28.09 10.65 -39.45
CA GLN A 593 -28.66 11.94 -39.07
C GLN A 593 -29.37 12.58 -40.26
N GLU A 594 -30.50 13.23 -39.98
CA GLU A 594 -31.19 14.03 -41.00
C GLU A 594 -30.27 15.15 -41.52
N LEU A 595 -30.49 15.56 -42.77
CA LEU A 595 -29.84 16.75 -43.33
C LEU A 595 -30.21 17.94 -42.44
N THR A 596 -29.20 18.50 -41.75
CA THR A 596 -29.40 19.62 -40.82
C THR A 596 -28.52 20.77 -41.25
N GLU A 597 -28.84 22.01 -40.85
CA GLU A 597 -27.98 23.20 -41.04
C GLU A 597 -26.66 23.13 -40.21
N ARG A 598 -26.28 21.95 -39.73
CA ARG A 598 -25.07 21.74 -38.93
C ARG A 598 -23.88 21.58 -39.87
N ARG A 599 -22.70 21.91 -39.37
CA ARG A 599 -21.43 21.80 -40.11
C ARG A 599 -21.27 20.44 -40.79
N ALA A 600 -20.97 20.45 -42.09
CA ALA A 600 -20.57 19.29 -42.88
C ALA A 600 -19.48 18.45 -42.20
N ILE A 601 -19.62 17.13 -42.26
CA ILE A 601 -18.63 16.18 -41.74
C ILE A 601 -17.65 15.85 -42.87
N ILE A 602 -16.42 16.30 -42.74
CA ILE A 602 -15.42 16.12 -43.80
C ILE A 602 -14.80 14.73 -43.66
N PHE A 603 -14.91 13.91 -44.69
CA PHE A 603 -14.48 12.51 -44.67
C PHE A 603 -13.31 12.24 -45.62
N ILE A 604 -12.36 11.42 -45.17
CA ILE A 604 -11.12 11.09 -45.87
C ILE A 604 -11.11 9.61 -46.22
N ASN A 605 -11.26 9.29 -47.50
CA ASN A 605 -11.24 7.90 -47.96
C ASN A 605 -10.74 7.77 -49.41
N ALA A 606 -9.43 7.68 -49.58
CA ALA A 606 -8.79 7.45 -50.88
C ALA A 606 -8.65 5.95 -51.22
N LYS A 607 -9.43 5.05 -50.60
CA LYS A 607 -9.45 3.63 -50.99
C LYS A 607 -10.42 3.41 -52.15
N PRO A 608 -10.02 2.74 -53.25
CA PRO A 608 -10.98 2.21 -54.19
C PRO A 608 -11.84 1.15 -53.48
N GLN A 609 -13.14 1.12 -53.74
CA GLN A 609 -13.97 0.02 -53.28
C GLN A 609 -13.42 -1.27 -53.89
N GLU A 610 -13.05 -2.24 -53.06
CA GLU A 610 -13.08 -3.63 -53.51
C GLU A 610 -14.53 -3.88 -53.90
N THR A 611 -14.79 -3.89 -55.21
CA THR A 611 -15.99 -4.53 -55.70
C THR A 611 -15.95 -5.93 -55.13
N GLU A 612 -16.98 -6.33 -54.39
CA GLU A 612 -17.28 -7.74 -54.26
C GLU A 612 -17.29 -8.28 -55.68
N LYS A 613 -16.19 -8.91 -56.09
CA LYS A 613 -16.28 -9.96 -57.09
C LYS A 613 -17.26 -10.90 -56.46
N MET A 614 -18.49 -10.91 -57.00
CA MET A 614 -19.40 -12.03 -56.90
C MET A 614 -18.53 -13.27 -56.93
N SER A 615 -18.41 -13.91 -55.77
CA SER A 615 -17.86 -15.23 -55.68
C SER A 615 -18.59 -16.06 -56.74
N PRO A 616 -17.90 -16.89 -57.53
CA PRO A 616 -18.59 -17.72 -58.49
C PRO A 616 -19.66 -18.46 -57.71
N THR A 617 -20.91 -18.31 -58.17
CA THR A 617 -22.07 -19.01 -57.63
C THR A 617 -21.67 -20.46 -57.43
N PHE A 618 -21.38 -20.85 -56.18
CA PHE A 618 -21.22 -22.25 -55.86
C PHE A 618 -22.62 -22.83 -56.00
N HIS A 619 -22.90 -23.39 -57.18
CA HIS A 619 -23.93 -24.38 -57.34
C HIS A 619 -23.58 -25.51 -56.37
N LEU A 620 -24.15 -25.47 -55.17
CA LEU A 620 -24.19 -26.62 -54.29
C LEU A 620 -25.16 -27.61 -54.96
N SER A 621 -24.65 -28.40 -55.91
CA SER A 621 -25.33 -29.62 -56.29
C SER A 621 -25.40 -30.47 -55.03
N LEU A 622 -26.63 -30.69 -54.56
CA LEU A 622 -26.96 -31.69 -53.54
C LEU A 622 -26.51 -33.06 -54.06
N VAL A 623 -25.25 -33.42 -53.81
CA VAL A 623 -24.84 -34.81 -53.84
C VAL A 623 -25.39 -35.44 -52.56
N ASN A 624 -26.43 -36.26 -52.74
CA ASN A 624 -26.99 -37.14 -51.73
C ASN A 624 -25.87 -37.90 -51.00
N LEU A 625 -25.70 -37.61 -49.71
CA LEU A 625 -24.90 -38.42 -48.80
C LEU A 625 -25.84 -39.12 -47.81
N SER A 626 -26.61 -40.06 -48.34
CA SER A 626 -27.07 -41.20 -47.56
C SER A 626 -25.89 -42.17 -47.42
N LYS A 627 -25.50 -42.44 -46.15
CA LYS A 627 -24.54 -43.45 -45.66
C LYS A 627 -23.07 -42.99 -45.56
N CYS A 628 -22.65 -42.67 -44.35
CA CYS A 628 -21.27 -42.87 -43.90
C CYS A 628 -21.22 -44.03 -42.89
N PRO A 629 -20.33 -45.02 -43.05
CA PRO A 629 -19.84 -45.83 -41.95
C PRO A 629 -18.57 -45.21 -41.33
N VAL A 630 -18.39 -45.58 -40.08
CA VAL A 630 -17.42 -45.09 -39.10
C VAL A 630 -15.95 -45.38 -39.47
N GLY A 631 -15.08 -44.41 -39.17
CA GLY A 631 -13.69 -44.66 -38.80
C GLY A 631 -12.61 -44.35 -39.84
N LYS A 632 -11.97 -43.18 -39.74
CA LYS A 632 -10.50 -42.96 -39.75
C LYS A 632 -10.18 -41.46 -39.73
N ARG A 633 -9.22 -41.10 -38.88
CA ARG A 633 -8.52 -39.80 -38.89
C ARG A 633 -7.81 -39.61 -40.24
N MET A 634 -7.94 -38.43 -40.83
CA MET A 634 -7.07 -37.99 -41.91
C MET A 634 -6.55 -36.59 -41.57
N TYR A 635 -5.23 -36.49 -41.44
CA TYR A 635 -4.49 -35.24 -41.31
C TYR A 635 -4.56 -34.51 -42.64
N LEU A 636 -5.00 -33.25 -42.63
CA LEU A 636 -4.81 -32.33 -43.74
C LEU A 636 -3.89 -31.20 -43.28
N ASN A 637 -2.68 -31.27 -43.81
CA ASN A 637 -1.59 -30.34 -43.66
C ASN A 637 -1.82 -29.20 -44.66
N LEU A 638 -2.06 -27.97 -44.19
CA LEU A 638 -2.26 -26.80 -45.05
C LEU A 638 -1.41 -25.63 -44.52
N ASN A 639 -0.48 -25.20 -45.37
CA ASN A 639 0.38 -24.03 -45.20
C ASN A 639 -0.47 -22.75 -45.17
N PHE A 640 -0.33 -21.95 -44.12
CA PHE A 640 -1.03 -20.68 -43.93
C PHE A 640 -0.18 -19.50 -44.40
N ARG A 641 -0.67 -18.77 -45.40
CA ARG A 641 -0.37 -17.35 -45.62
C ARG A 641 -1.67 -16.65 -45.98
N ASP A 642 -1.98 -15.65 -45.17
CA ASP A 642 -2.98 -14.59 -45.37
C ASP A 642 -4.45 -15.03 -45.48
N TYR A 643 -5.22 -14.81 -44.40
CA TYR A 643 -6.43 -13.96 -44.35
C TYR A 643 -7.25 -14.22 -43.07
N SER A 644 -7.63 -13.13 -42.41
CA SER A 644 -8.30 -13.05 -41.12
C SER A 644 -9.80 -12.70 -41.26
N ILE A 645 -10.56 -13.44 -42.07
CA ILE A 645 -12.03 -13.35 -42.10
C ILE A 645 -12.61 -14.77 -42.13
N LEU A 646 -12.53 -15.50 -41.01
CA LEU A 646 -13.37 -16.69 -40.78
C LEU A 646 -13.63 -17.00 -39.30
N ASP A 647 -13.40 -16.05 -38.38
CA ASP A 647 -13.72 -16.24 -36.95
C ASP A 647 -15.06 -15.63 -36.51
N LYS A 648 -15.78 -14.95 -37.42
CA LYS A 648 -17.04 -14.26 -37.09
C LYS A 648 -18.32 -15.09 -37.29
N CYS A 649 -18.23 -16.34 -37.76
CA CYS A 649 -19.43 -17.17 -38.00
C CYS A 649 -19.60 -18.38 -37.06
N ILE A 650 -18.72 -18.61 -36.08
CA ILE A 650 -18.79 -19.81 -35.22
C ILE A 650 -19.23 -19.51 -33.77
N ILE A 651 -19.49 -18.26 -33.40
CA ILE A 651 -19.95 -17.92 -32.04
C ILE A 651 -21.34 -17.27 -32.08
N PHE A 652 -22.36 -18.08 -32.35
CA PHE A 652 -23.75 -17.73 -31.99
C PHE A 652 -24.56 -18.94 -31.52
N PHE A 653 -23.92 -19.87 -30.80
CA PHE A 653 -24.64 -20.93 -30.09
C PHE A 653 -23.98 -21.19 -28.75
N PHE A 654 -24.40 -20.48 -27.71
CA PHE A 654 -24.34 -21.02 -26.34
C PHE A 654 -25.49 -20.50 -25.45
N PHE A 655 -26.26 -21.47 -24.95
CA PHE A 655 -27.07 -21.53 -23.71
C PHE A 655 -28.40 -20.77 -23.53
N TYR A 656 -29.48 -21.56 -23.48
CA TYR A 656 -30.54 -21.57 -22.45
C TYR A 656 -30.99 -23.04 -22.29
N VAL A 657 -30.50 -23.84 -21.33
CA VAL A 657 -30.85 -24.02 -19.89
C VAL A 657 -32.00 -25.00 -19.59
N ARG A 658 -31.64 -26.01 -18.76
CA ARG A 658 -32.39 -26.82 -17.77
C ARG A 658 -33.31 -28.01 -18.15
N LYS A 659 -32.89 -29.15 -17.58
CA LYS A 659 -33.60 -30.31 -17.01
C LYS A 659 -35.04 -30.04 -16.51
N GLY A 660 -36.01 -30.86 -16.93
CA GLY A 660 -37.36 -30.95 -16.35
C GLY A 660 -38.25 -32.01 -17.02
N LYS A 661 -38.83 -32.91 -16.22
CA LYS A 661 -39.64 -34.10 -16.56
C LYS A 661 -40.79 -33.84 -17.56
N GLY A 662 -41.07 -34.86 -18.39
CA GLY A 662 -42.09 -34.78 -19.45
C GLY A 662 -43.51 -35.17 -19.08
N LYS A 663 -44.40 -35.01 -20.07
CA LYS A 663 -45.49 -35.91 -20.50
C LYS A 663 -46.22 -35.29 -21.70
N LYS A 664 -46.36 -36.10 -22.75
CA LYS A 664 -47.43 -36.25 -23.78
C LYS A 664 -48.27 -35.03 -24.21
N GLU A 665 -48.33 -34.79 -25.53
CA GLU A 665 -49.52 -34.99 -26.42
C GLU A 665 -49.23 -34.35 -27.81
N GLU A 666 -49.09 -35.18 -28.84
CA GLU A 666 -49.99 -35.29 -30.01
C GLU A 666 -49.85 -34.18 -31.07
N GLU A 667 -49.15 -34.53 -32.15
CA GLU A 667 -49.25 -33.88 -33.46
C GLU A 667 -50.63 -34.14 -34.11
N LYS A 668 -51.19 -33.12 -34.76
CA LYS A 668 -51.75 -33.21 -36.13
C LYS A 668 -51.93 -31.80 -36.75
N PRO A 669 -51.97 -31.70 -38.09
CA PRO A 669 -51.28 -30.65 -38.85
C PRO A 669 -52.18 -29.47 -39.19
N LYS A 670 -51.59 -28.30 -39.41
CA LYS A 670 -52.26 -27.18 -40.11
C LYS A 670 -51.38 -26.62 -41.21
N GLU A 671 -51.83 -26.91 -42.41
CA GLU A 671 -51.90 -26.03 -43.59
C GLU A 671 -50.67 -25.20 -43.94
N VAL A 672 -50.07 -25.61 -45.07
CA VAL A 672 -49.26 -24.79 -45.96
C VAL A 672 -50.07 -23.55 -46.35
N ILE A 673 -49.75 -22.41 -45.74
CA ILE A 673 -50.08 -21.11 -46.31
C ILE A 673 -48.89 -20.69 -47.16
N GLN A 674 -49.09 -20.73 -48.47
CA GLN A 674 -48.24 -20.04 -49.43
C GLN A 674 -48.19 -18.56 -49.06
N VAL A 675 -47.01 -18.10 -48.63
CA VAL A 675 -46.73 -16.67 -48.55
C VAL A 675 -46.18 -16.25 -49.91
N THR A 676 -46.98 -15.42 -50.58
CA THR A 676 -46.65 -14.66 -51.80
C THR A 676 -45.32 -13.90 -51.70
N PRO A 677 -44.69 -13.55 -52.83
CA PRO A 677 -43.36 -12.92 -52.89
C PRO A 677 -43.42 -11.43 -52.53
N THR A 678 -43.83 -11.13 -51.29
CA THR A 678 -43.91 -9.76 -50.76
C THR A 678 -43.28 -9.62 -49.38
N VAL A 679 -42.65 -10.67 -48.84
CA VAL A 679 -41.91 -10.64 -47.55
C VAL A 679 -40.38 -10.71 -47.75
N GLN A 680 -39.91 -10.88 -48.98
CA GLN A 680 -38.48 -10.82 -49.30
C GLN A 680 -37.94 -9.37 -49.33
N GLU A 681 -38.81 -8.37 -49.52
CA GLU A 681 -38.40 -6.95 -49.48
C GLU A 681 -38.31 -6.40 -48.05
N GLU A 682 -39.05 -6.91 -47.07
CA GLU A 682 -39.00 -6.41 -45.69
C GLU A 682 -37.87 -7.04 -44.83
N ILE A 683 -37.32 -8.20 -45.23
CA ILE A 683 -36.17 -8.82 -44.54
C ILE A 683 -34.82 -8.31 -45.09
N ASN A 684 -34.79 -7.72 -46.29
CA ASN A 684 -33.58 -7.11 -46.88
C ASN A 684 -33.32 -5.66 -46.42
N LEU A 685 -34.19 -5.09 -45.58
CA LEU A 685 -34.09 -3.70 -45.09
C LEU A 685 -33.38 -3.55 -43.72
N LYS A 686 -32.86 -4.64 -43.14
CA LYS A 686 -32.17 -4.59 -41.83
C LYS A 686 -30.80 -5.28 -41.81
N SER A 687 -29.95 -5.01 -42.79
CA SER A 687 -28.48 -5.04 -42.61
C SER A 687 -27.74 -4.42 -43.81
N SER A 688 -28.19 -3.26 -44.31
CA SER A 688 -27.32 -2.47 -45.16
C SER A 688 -26.23 -1.87 -44.28
N HIS A 689 -25.08 -2.55 -44.14
CA HIS A 689 -23.89 -1.89 -43.61
C HIS A 689 -23.64 -0.66 -44.49
N TRP A 690 -23.77 0.54 -43.92
CA TRP A 690 -23.45 1.77 -44.64
C TRP A 690 -21.96 1.74 -44.99
N LEU A 691 -21.65 1.66 -46.28
CA LEU A 691 -20.29 1.67 -46.77
C LEU A 691 -19.88 3.12 -47.06
N PRO A 692 -18.78 3.61 -46.47
CA PRO A 692 -18.32 4.97 -46.73
C PRO A 692 -17.99 5.18 -48.21
N PRO A 693 -18.38 6.31 -48.83
CA PRO A 693 -18.11 6.56 -50.24
C PRO A 693 -16.60 6.70 -50.49
N PRO A 694 -16.06 6.14 -51.60
CA PRO A 694 -14.69 6.38 -52.01
C PRO A 694 -14.53 7.80 -52.57
N ASP A 695 -13.37 8.39 -52.36
CA ASP A 695 -13.00 9.71 -52.87
C ASP A 695 -11.91 9.58 -53.94
N PHE A 696 -12.33 9.35 -55.18
CA PHE A 696 -11.43 9.22 -56.33
C PHE A 696 -10.69 10.53 -56.64
N ILE A 697 -11.32 11.68 -56.36
CA ILE A 697 -10.69 12.99 -56.59
C ILE A 697 -9.52 13.18 -55.61
N LEU A 698 -9.71 12.84 -54.33
CA LEU A 698 -8.62 12.85 -53.36
C LEU A 698 -7.51 11.86 -53.76
N MET A 699 -7.86 10.69 -54.30
CA MET A 699 -6.87 9.72 -54.81
C MET A 699 -6.03 10.33 -55.94
N ASP A 700 -6.64 11.03 -56.88
CA ASP A 700 -5.93 11.75 -57.95
C ASP A 700 -5.04 12.86 -57.38
N TYR A 701 -5.52 13.63 -56.41
CA TYR A 701 -4.71 14.66 -55.74
C TYR A 701 -3.47 14.07 -55.07
N ILE A 702 -3.61 12.93 -54.38
CA ILE A 702 -2.48 12.23 -53.75
C ILE A 702 -1.49 11.73 -54.82
N ASN A 703 -1.98 11.17 -55.93
CA ASN A 703 -1.14 10.68 -57.02
C ASN A 703 -0.36 11.81 -57.71
N ASP A 704 -1.01 12.94 -57.97
CA ASP A 704 -0.40 14.12 -58.59
C ASP A 704 0.66 14.73 -57.68
N ALA A 705 0.35 14.91 -56.39
CA ALA A 705 1.30 15.40 -55.40
C ALA A 705 2.51 14.47 -55.24
N SER A 706 2.30 13.16 -55.27
CA SER A 706 3.37 12.16 -55.22
C SER A 706 4.29 12.21 -56.44
N LYS A 707 3.79 12.59 -57.62
CA LYS A 707 4.60 12.73 -58.85
C LYS A 707 5.32 14.07 -58.92
N THR A 708 4.70 15.14 -58.41
CA THR A 708 5.17 16.52 -58.64
C THR A 708 5.93 17.12 -57.45
N ILE A 709 5.56 16.77 -56.21
CA ILE A 709 6.08 17.39 -54.98
C ILE A 709 7.08 16.48 -54.28
N LEU A 710 6.79 15.18 -54.16
CA LEU A 710 7.67 14.23 -53.47
C LEU A 710 9.13 14.22 -54.03
N PRO A 711 9.38 14.36 -55.35
CA PRO A 711 10.74 14.36 -55.88
C PRO A 711 11.59 15.60 -55.55
N LEU A 712 11.00 16.67 -55.00
CA LEU A 712 11.74 17.87 -54.63
C LEU A 712 12.74 17.57 -53.50
N THR A 713 13.95 18.12 -53.59
CA THR A 713 15.07 17.77 -52.71
C THR A 713 15.03 18.47 -51.35
N ASN A 714 14.30 19.58 -51.24
CA ASN A 714 14.24 20.41 -50.05
C ASN A 714 12.84 20.36 -49.40
N THR A 715 12.76 20.03 -48.12
CA THR A 715 11.50 20.01 -47.36
C THR A 715 10.78 21.36 -47.38
N ARG A 716 11.53 22.48 -47.40
CA ARG A 716 10.93 23.81 -47.53
C ARG A 716 10.23 23.97 -48.88
N GLU A 717 10.85 23.53 -49.97
CA GLU A 717 10.25 23.57 -51.31
C GLU A 717 9.05 22.63 -51.41
N GLN A 718 9.14 21.44 -50.82
CA GLN A 718 8.02 20.50 -50.74
C GLN A 718 6.80 21.11 -50.03
N VAL A 719 7.01 21.77 -48.89
CA VAL A 719 5.93 22.45 -48.14
C VAL A 719 5.31 23.58 -48.96
N VAL A 720 6.13 24.43 -49.58
CA VAL A 720 5.66 25.56 -50.40
C VAL A 720 4.87 25.06 -51.61
N ALA A 721 5.40 24.06 -52.33
CA ALA A 721 4.73 23.46 -53.48
C ALA A 721 3.41 22.79 -53.09
N LEU A 722 3.37 22.09 -51.95
CA LEU A 722 2.12 21.51 -51.43
C LEU A 722 1.09 22.58 -51.05
N ALA A 723 1.52 23.70 -50.45
CA ALA A 723 0.63 24.79 -50.10
C ALA A 723 -0.02 25.43 -51.33
N LEU A 724 0.77 25.66 -52.39
CA LEU A 724 0.29 26.14 -53.69
C LEU A 724 -0.67 25.14 -54.33
N PHE A 725 -0.33 23.85 -54.31
CA PHE A 725 -1.18 22.78 -54.85
C PHE A 725 -2.54 22.72 -54.15
N VAL A 726 -2.56 22.74 -52.81
CA VAL A 726 -3.80 22.72 -52.03
C VAL A 726 -4.66 23.96 -52.30
N ALA A 727 -4.03 25.14 -52.39
CA ALA A 727 -4.75 26.37 -52.70
C ALA A 727 -5.39 26.32 -54.10
N ASP A 728 -4.65 25.85 -55.12
CA ASP A 728 -5.17 25.68 -56.48
C ASP A 728 -6.40 24.76 -56.53
N LYS A 729 -6.34 23.59 -55.85
CA LYS A 729 -7.46 22.64 -55.79
C LYS A 729 -8.69 23.15 -55.01
N MET A 730 -8.53 24.18 -54.19
CA MET A 730 -9.59 24.69 -53.29
C MET A 730 -9.94 26.18 -53.53
N GLY A 731 -9.74 26.68 -54.75
CA GLY A 731 -10.25 27.99 -55.18
C GLY A 731 -9.23 29.13 -55.23
N GLY A 732 -7.93 28.82 -55.23
CA GLY A 732 -6.83 29.78 -55.41
C GLY A 732 -6.54 30.66 -54.20
N SER A 733 -5.72 31.69 -54.39
CA SER A 733 -5.44 32.70 -53.35
C SER A 733 -6.67 33.60 -53.13
N VAL A 734 -6.87 34.05 -51.89
CA VAL A 734 -7.99 34.92 -51.48
C VAL A 734 -7.42 36.20 -50.89
N GLU A 735 -7.81 37.35 -51.45
CA GLU A 735 -7.44 38.66 -50.89
C GLU A 735 -8.05 38.86 -49.49
N ARG A 736 -7.29 39.44 -48.56
CA ARG A 736 -7.71 39.62 -47.16
C ARG A 736 -9.02 40.41 -47.06
N GLU A 737 -9.16 41.42 -47.90
CA GLU A 737 -10.29 42.33 -47.96
C GLU A 737 -11.53 41.64 -48.54
N GLN A 738 -11.37 40.60 -49.35
CA GLN A 738 -12.45 39.88 -50.03
C GLN A 738 -12.91 38.62 -49.28
N LEU A 739 -12.35 38.33 -48.09
CA LEU A 739 -12.68 37.13 -47.33
C LEU A 739 -14.19 37.01 -47.01
N HIS A 740 -14.88 38.14 -46.82
CA HIS A 740 -16.33 38.18 -46.59
C HIS A 740 -17.17 37.83 -47.84
N ASN A 741 -16.60 37.96 -49.04
CA ASN A 741 -17.23 37.62 -50.32
C ASN A 741 -16.90 36.19 -50.77
N PHE A 742 -16.07 35.46 -50.01
CA PHE A 742 -15.73 34.08 -50.31
C PHE A 742 -16.89 33.14 -49.90
N CYS A 743 -17.90 33.05 -50.76
CA CYS A 743 -19.09 32.23 -50.53
C CYS A 743 -18.80 30.74 -50.78
N TRP A 744 -18.44 30.03 -49.71
CA TRP A 744 -18.20 28.57 -49.72
C TRP A 744 -19.45 27.76 -49.30
N GLU A 745 -20.41 28.41 -48.64
CA GLU A 745 -21.59 27.77 -48.04
C GLU A 745 -22.58 27.25 -49.10
N LEU A 746 -22.71 27.96 -50.23
CA LEU A 746 -23.55 27.53 -51.36
C LEU A 746 -22.98 26.26 -52.00
N ASP A 747 -21.68 26.23 -52.30
CA ASP A 747 -21.00 25.05 -52.86
C ASP A 747 -21.11 23.85 -51.91
N MET A 748 -21.00 24.07 -50.59
CA MET A 748 -21.16 23.01 -49.59
C MET A 748 -22.58 22.45 -49.57
N SER A 749 -23.59 23.34 -49.60
CA SER A 749 -25.00 22.95 -49.59
C SER A 749 -25.38 22.18 -50.86
N GLU A 750 -24.82 22.56 -52.01
CA GLU A 750 -25.00 21.84 -53.28
C GLU A 750 -24.43 20.42 -53.18
N ILE A 751 -23.22 20.25 -52.62
CA ILE A 751 -22.60 18.93 -52.44
C ILE A 751 -23.41 18.06 -51.47
N GLU A 752 -23.86 18.61 -50.34
CA GLU A 752 -24.70 17.89 -49.35
C GLU A 752 -26.03 17.45 -49.97
N PHE A 753 -26.66 18.31 -50.78
CA PHE A 753 -27.88 18.00 -51.52
C PHE A 753 -27.66 16.90 -52.56
N GLU A 754 -26.59 16.98 -53.35
CA GLU A 754 -26.21 15.96 -54.34
C GLU A 754 -25.96 14.59 -53.68
N LEU A 755 -25.26 14.58 -52.55
CA LEU A 755 -24.91 13.36 -51.82
C LEU A 755 -26.04 12.81 -50.95
N LYS A 756 -27.09 13.62 -50.69
CA LYS A 756 -28.14 13.34 -49.71
C LYS A 756 -27.56 12.92 -48.34
N SER A 757 -26.46 13.55 -47.94
CA SER A 757 -25.70 13.19 -46.76
C SER A 757 -24.91 14.39 -46.24
N ASN A 758 -24.82 14.51 -44.91
CA ASN A 758 -23.95 15.49 -44.24
C ASN A 758 -22.46 15.09 -44.28
N ILE A 759 -22.13 13.91 -44.83
CA ILE A 759 -20.77 13.40 -44.96
C ILE A 759 -20.22 13.76 -46.33
N VAL A 760 -19.25 14.67 -46.34
CA VAL A 760 -18.68 15.25 -47.56
C VAL A 760 -17.24 14.76 -47.76
N PRO A 761 -16.94 14.02 -48.85
CA PRO A 761 -15.57 13.68 -49.22
C PRO A 761 -14.76 14.95 -49.51
N ILE A 762 -13.54 15.03 -48.97
CA ILE A 762 -12.72 16.25 -49.07
C ILE A 762 -12.39 16.65 -50.51
N GLY A 763 -12.25 15.69 -51.43
CA GLY A 763 -11.93 15.92 -52.83
C GLY A 763 -13.05 16.63 -53.60
N LYS A 764 -14.31 16.53 -53.15
CA LYS A 764 -15.45 17.24 -53.77
C LYS A 764 -15.46 18.74 -53.48
N ILE A 765 -14.72 19.21 -52.49
CA ILE A 765 -14.75 20.61 -52.04
C ILE A 765 -13.87 21.44 -52.98
N LYS A 766 -14.51 22.19 -53.88
CA LYS A 766 -13.81 23.06 -54.86
C LYS A 766 -13.40 24.42 -54.29
N ARG A 767 -14.11 24.93 -53.27
CA ARG A 767 -13.82 26.22 -52.61
C ARG A 767 -13.73 26.00 -51.10
N GLY A 768 -12.50 25.90 -50.61
CA GLY A 768 -12.22 25.59 -49.21
C GLY A 768 -11.84 26.81 -48.38
N THR A 769 -12.38 26.91 -47.17
CA THR A 769 -11.91 27.83 -46.11
C THR A 769 -10.64 27.31 -45.42
N PHE A 770 -10.14 28.06 -44.43
CA PHE A 770 -8.95 27.72 -43.62
C PHE A 770 -8.88 26.25 -43.19
N TYR A 771 -9.97 25.70 -42.64
CA TYR A 771 -9.94 24.34 -42.10
C TYR A 771 -10.00 23.24 -43.16
N HIS A 772 -10.73 23.46 -44.27
CA HIS A 772 -10.75 22.52 -45.38
C HIS A 772 -9.36 22.40 -46.02
N ARG A 773 -8.72 23.56 -46.27
CA ARG A 773 -7.38 23.62 -46.83
C ARG A 773 -6.34 23.03 -45.89
N ALA A 774 -6.40 23.36 -44.60
CA ALA A 774 -5.46 22.82 -43.63
C ALA A 774 -5.60 21.29 -43.46
N LEU A 775 -6.83 20.77 -43.52
CA LEU A 775 -7.08 19.33 -43.50
C LEU A 775 -6.55 18.65 -44.76
N LEU A 776 -6.84 19.18 -45.96
CA LEU A 776 -6.33 18.62 -47.21
C LEU A 776 -4.80 18.63 -47.26
N PHE A 777 -4.19 19.74 -46.83
CA PHE A 777 -2.73 19.85 -46.70
C PHE A 777 -2.18 18.75 -45.79
N LYS A 778 -2.77 18.56 -44.60
CA LYS A 778 -2.35 17.49 -43.67
C LYS A 778 -2.48 16.11 -44.30
N VAL A 779 -3.62 15.81 -44.94
CA VAL A 779 -3.87 14.48 -45.56
C VAL A 779 -2.86 14.18 -46.65
N ILE A 780 -2.59 15.12 -47.57
CA ILE A 780 -1.63 14.90 -48.64
C ILE A 780 -0.20 14.83 -48.08
N ALA A 781 0.15 15.74 -47.16
CA ALA A 781 1.45 15.75 -46.49
C ALA A 781 1.76 14.40 -45.82
N ASP A 782 0.79 13.82 -45.11
CA ASP A 782 0.90 12.50 -44.47
C ASP A 782 1.08 11.35 -45.47
N ARG A 783 0.59 11.48 -46.71
CA ARG A 783 0.75 10.47 -47.78
C ARG A 783 2.10 10.56 -48.49
N ILE A 784 2.65 11.77 -48.60
CA ILE A 784 3.95 12.02 -49.26
C ILE A 784 5.11 12.21 -48.26
N GLY A 785 4.88 11.98 -46.97
CA GLY A 785 5.94 11.98 -45.95
C GLY A 785 6.41 13.36 -45.48
N ILE A 786 5.61 14.41 -45.65
CA ILE A 786 5.91 15.75 -45.12
C ILE A 786 5.35 15.86 -43.70
N GLY A 787 6.22 16.04 -42.71
CA GLY A 787 5.81 16.19 -41.31
C GLY A 787 5.16 17.55 -41.03
N CYS A 788 3.86 17.57 -40.77
CA CYS A 788 3.14 18.78 -40.36
C CYS A 788 2.10 18.49 -39.26
N SER A 789 1.85 19.46 -38.39
CA SER A 789 0.74 19.42 -37.43
C SER A 789 -0.53 19.95 -38.08
N LEU A 790 -1.69 19.59 -37.52
CA LEU A 790 -2.98 20.19 -37.86
C LEU A 790 -3.58 20.81 -36.59
N VAL A 791 -3.75 22.14 -36.60
CA VAL A 791 -4.18 22.90 -35.42
C VAL A 791 -5.51 23.58 -35.71
N ARG A 792 -6.49 23.36 -34.83
CA ARG A 792 -7.80 24.00 -34.88
C ARG A 792 -7.76 25.29 -34.04
N GLY A 793 -8.18 26.38 -34.67
CA GLY A 793 -8.41 27.67 -34.03
C GLY A 793 -9.87 27.90 -33.65
N LYS A 794 -10.17 29.15 -33.28
CA LYS A 794 -11.54 29.61 -33.04
C LYS A 794 -12.22 29.97 -34.37
N TYR A 795 -13.56 30.03 -34.37
CA TYR A 795 -14.38 30.53 -35.49
C TYR A 795 -14.04 29.86 -36.84
N ASN A 796 -13.99 28.53 -36.88
CA ASN A 796 -13.69 27.75 -38.09
C ASN A 796 -12.31 28.04 -38.72
N ARG A 797 -11.32 28.56 -37.97
CA ARG A 797 -9.93 28.54 -38.44
C ARG A 797 -9.25 27.21 -38.14
N ALA A 798 -8.39 26.78 -39.03
CA ALA A 798 -7.36 25.80 -38.75
C ALA A 798 -6.13 26.10 -39.61
N TRP A 799 -4.96 25.61 -39.20
CA TRP A 799 -3.70 25.82 -39.91
C TRP A 799 -2.76 24.63 -39.72
N ASN A 800 -1.73 24.58 -40.55
CA ASN A 800 -0.67 23.60 -40.42
C ASN A 800 0.60 24.25 -39.90
N GLU A 801 1.28 23.55 -39.01
CA GLU A 801 2.58 23.95 -38.48
C GLU A 801 3.64 22.95 -38.95
N VAL A 802 4.74 23.45 -39.52
CA VAL A 802 5.86 22.65 -40.02
C VAL A 802 7.15 23.04 -39.29
N LYS A 803 8.02 22.05 -39.05
CA LYS A 803 9.36 22.27 -38.49
C LYS A 803 10.38 22.24 -39.61
N LEU A 804 11.09 23.35 -39.81
CA LEU A 804 12.09 23.48 -40.86
C LEU A 804 13.44 23.87 -40.27
N VAL A 805 14.50 23.25 -40.76
CA VAL A 805 15.87 23.57 -40.36
C VAL A 805 16.42 24.65 -41.30
N GLU A 806 16.99 25.72 -40.72
CA GLU A 806 17.61 26.78 -41.50
C GLU A 806 19.13 26.57 -41.56
N HIS A 807 19.70 26.71 -42.76
CA HIS A 807 21.15 26.76 -42.93
C HIS A 807 21.64 28.18 -42.66
N SER A 808 22.59 28.34 -41.73
CA SER A 808 23.26 29.63 -41.56
C SER A 808 24.22 29.91 -42.73
N PRO A 809 24.50 31.18 -43.08
CA PRO A 809 25.51 31.53 -44.07
C PRO A 809 26.93 31.04 -43.73
N LYS A 810 27.14 30.56 -42.49
CA LYS A 810 28.42 30.07 -41.95
C LYS A 810 28.47 28.53 -41.84
N GLY A 811 27.52 27.80 -42.41
CA GLY A 811 27.52 26.32 -42.45
C GLY A 811 27.13 25.61 -41.14
N LEU A 812 26.76 26.34 -40.09
CA LEU A 812 26.20 25.77 -38.86
C LEU A 812 24.70 25.45 -39.05
N LEU A 813 24.29 24.23 -38.71
CA LEU A 813 22.87 23.84 -38.60
C LEU A 813 22.25 24.54 -37.38
N LEU A 814 21.25 25.38 -37.64
CA LEU A 814 20.46 26.01 -36.58
C LEU A 814 19.38 25.04 -36.07
N PRO A 815 18.88 25.21 -34.84
CA PRO A 815 17.75 24.42 -34.36
C PRO A 815 16.53 24.58 -35.29
N PRO A 816 15.71 23.52 -35.48
CA PRO A 816 14.51 23.60 -36.29
C PRO A 816 13.56 24.68 -35.77
N GLN A 817 13.06 25.52 -36.67
CA GLN A 817 12.08 26.56 -36.36
C GLN A 817 10.68 26.12 -36.82
N GLU A 818 9.66 26.53 -36.06
CA GLU A 818 8.25 26.26 -36.38
C GLU A 818 7.68 27.39 -37.26
N TYR A 819 7.00 26.99 -38.33
CA TYR A 819 6.35 27.88 -39.29
C TYR A 819 4.89 27.48 -39.49
N ILE A 820 4.01 28.47 -39.58
CA ILE A 820 2.65 28.28 -40.06
C ILE A 820 2.65 28.40 -41.58
N VAL A 821 1.97 27.47 -42.23
CA VAL A 821 1.78 27.49 -43.68
C VAL A 821 0.56 28.35 -44.00
N ASP A 822 0.78 29.47 -44.69
CA ASP A 822 -0.32 30.25 -45.26
C ASP A 822 -0.92 29.46 -46.44
N LEU A 823 -2.22 29.18 -46.36
CA LEU A 823 -3.00 28.47 -47.37
C LEU A 823 -4.11 29.34 -47.95
N MET A 824 -4.24 30.60 -47.51
CA MET A 824 -5.37 31.47 -47.83
C MET A 824 -4.96 32.74 -48.57
N PHE A 825 -4.06 33.54 -48.00
CA PHE A 825 -3.78 34.90 -48.49
C PHE A 825 -2.56 34.95 -49.41
N GLU A 826 -1.48 34.28 -49.00
CA GLU A 826 -0.27 34.12 -49.80
C GLU A 826 0.13 32.63 -49.75
N PRO A 827 -0.57 31.74 -50.50
CA PRO A 827 -0.32 30.31 -50.43
C PRO A 827 1.16 29.94 -50.61
N GLY A 828 1.72 29.23 -49.63
CA GLY A 828 3.14 28.87 -49.59
C GLY A 828 4.03 29.84 -48.80
N CYS A 829 3.50 30.98 -48.34
CA CYS A 829 4.21 31.85 -47.41
C CYS A 829 4.37 31.15 -46.05
N LEU A 830 5.60 31.11 -45.53
CA LEU A 830 5.94 30.46 -44.26
C LEU A 830 6.04 31.51 -43.15
N LEU A 831 5.02 31.56 -42.30
CA LEU A 831 4.91 32.54 -41.24
C LEU A 831 5.60 32.00 -39.98
N LYS A 832 6.72 32.59 -39.57
CA LYS A 832 7.45 32.17 -38.37
C LYS A 832 6.54 32.22 -37.14
N GLN A 833 6.47 31.12 -36.39
CA GLN A 833 5.66 31.02 -35.17
C GLN A 833 6.07 32.13 -34.18
N GLY A 834 5.08 32.85 -33.64
CA GLY A 834 5.31 34.00 -32.75
C GLY A 834 5.56 35.35 -33.44
N SER A 835 5.52 35.40 -34.78
CA SER A 835 5.53 36.68 -35.52
C SER A 835 4.13 37.33 -35.54
N ALA A 836 4.07 38.66 -35.69
CA ALA A 836 2.81 39.39 -35.82
C ALA A 836 1.96 38.89 -37.00
N LYS A 837 2.59 38.49 -38.11
CA LYS A 837 1.91 37.90 -39.27
C LYS A 837 1.28 36.54 -38.94
N ALA A 838 1.99 35.70 -38.18
CA ALA A 838 1.48 34.42 -37.72
C ALA A 838 0.29 34.59 -36.77
N ASP A 839 0.36 35.55 -35.83
CA ASP A 839 -0.75 35.83 -34.92
C ASP A 839 -1.98 36.39 -35.64
N GLN A 840 -1.78 37.25 -36.64
CA GLN A 840 -2.85 37.74 -37.51
C GLN A 840 -3.45 36.60 -38.36
N TYR A 841 -2.66 35.61 -38.76
CA TYR A 841 -3.18 34.43 -39.44
C TYR A 841 -3.98 33.49 -38.52
N LYS A 842 -3.74 33.53 -37.20
CA LYS A 842 -4.53 32.77 -36.22
C LYS A 842 -5.83 33.47 -35.80
N ARG A 843 -5.91 34.79 -35.95
CA ARG A 843 -6.99 35.64 -35.43
C ARG A 843 -7.78 36.31 -36.56
N ILE A 844 -9.03 36.68 -36.26
CA ILE A 844 -9.85 37.50 -37.16
C ILE A 844 -9.23 38.89 -37.29
#